data_AF-A0A7C5U881-F1
#
_entry.id   AF-A0A7C5U881-F1
#
_cell.length_a   1.000
_cell.length_b   1.000
_cell.length_c   1.000
_cell.angle_alpha   90.00
_cell.angle_beta   90.00
_cell.angle_gamma   90.00
#
_symmetry.space_group_name_H-M   'P 1'
#
loop_
_entity.id
_entity.type
_entity.pdbx_description
1 polymer ?
#
loop_
_entity_poly.entity_id
_entity_poly.type
_entity_poly.pdbx_seq_one_letter_code
_entity_poly.pdbx_strand_id
1 'polypeptide(L)'
;MVRPLYIKLIFILLTFSVFAVLLGNNLYIYFEKNVPSTYEGVNVSTELKKLFYDVPTKTLRVVHVVSIFKETYTRKVTEFLRDPQGTYVYYKGSYYYTSSRARYKYDSGKKTYIQDPRGSYVYLSDFPWARKEEDKYIISDFYRRYDKNVSEVYYYLSLYVVDIDIEKIFVKSMTPILSVGNTFKEAVEKSAKLYSENTNIYSPDKIDIVVTFNRDFDKLARIYILASLQEDTRYNIYDRSYLNELFKIISLEDLLGKGVNLSFRPPKYVFSFENYTQHSEKTTMDKYYFFENPVNGQYIKKRVYSSGKLANQVPVKVEVGRYYSYDSKNKSYVLDMKDGSYVKYYKAPWETESYVIESTFYDYIFKSVEVFNFYVSFLVNVLDTERGTIIGSKSFDYFDTTTLKEPIDRFGSEDTNSEYLTQIASYKSLSSSVKYFLQEIFPLSSIIGEISGTKITLLSGENIGVKRGYVFQGINDGFTMGYFSISKVYKSTSDAQIFYILPSEQFKKDTIAFETKKYPTNMGLTMRIYGSTDMFGIEAGYTNFDIFGNYNFGILFGYGYKYSFEGTEELGIYHLKVYSLLTQNFDVFLSGGIDLSDYTGDELVYNFFASTGIRISSYQRESIFSFGGTAYYAEIGLRVTFGDTLQVIPQLILGLEIKY
;
A
#
# COMPACT_ATOMS: atom_id res chain seq x y z
N MET A 1 30.13 -61.87 -42.30
CA MET A 1 28.81 -61.70 -42.96
C MET A 1 27.79 -61.25 -41.90
N VAL A 2 27.78 -59.95 -41.56
CA VAL A 2 26.82 -59.35 -40.61
C VAL A 2 26.18 -58.15 -41.30
N ARG A 3 25.03 -58.44 -41.92
CA ARG A 3 23.82 -57.63 -42.12
C ARG A 3 23.96 -56.12 -42.46
N PRO A 4 23.73 -55.73 -43.74
CA PRO A 4 23.28 -54.39 -44.15
C PRO A 4 21.99 -53.91 -43.47
N LEU A 5 21.28 -54.81 -42.76
CA LEU A 5 20.14 -54.49 -41.92
C LEU A 5 20.50 -53.58 -40.73
N TYR A 6 21.68 -53.74 -40.11
CA TYR A 6 22.09 -52.93 -38.96
C TYR A 6 22.43 -51.50 -39.34
N ILE A 7 23.06 -51.28 -40.50
CA ILE A 7 23.38 -49.94 -41.00
C ILE A 7 22.10 -49.18 -41.33
N LYS A 8 21.11 -49.83 -41.96
CA LYS A 8 19.79 -49.22 -42.21
C LYS A 8 19.01 -48.94 -40.92
N LEU A 9 19.08 -49.83 -39.93
CA LEU A 9 18.43 -49.63 -38.63
C LEU A 9 19.06 -48.45 -37.86
N ILE A 10 20.39 -48.31 -37.89
CA ILE A 10 21.13 -47.19 -37.28
C ILE A 10 20.80 -45.88 -38.00
N PHE A 11 20.71 -45.88 -39.33
CA PHE A 11 20.33 -44.70 -40.09
C PHE A 11 18.88 -44.29 -39.82
N ILE A 12 17.95 -45.24 -39.71
CA ILE A 12 16.55 -45.01 -39.33
C ILE A 12 16.45 -44.47 -37.91
N LEU A 13 17.18 -45.06 -36.95
CA LEU A 13 17.26 -44.59 -35.56
C LEU A 13 17.91 -43.21 -35.43
N LEU A 14 18.91 -42.88 -36.26
CA LEU A 14 19.52 -41.55 -36.34
C LEU A 14 18.58 -40.53 -36.98
N THR A 15 17.84 -40.89 -38.03
CA THR A 15 16.81 -40.02 -38.58
C THR A 15 15.62 -39.86 -37.65
N PHE A 16 15.23 -40.89 -36.90
CA PHE A 16 14.19 -40.81 -35.87
C PHE A 16 14.67 -40.04 -34.65
N SER A 17 15.95 -40.11 -34.26
CA SER A 17 16.49 -39.31 -33.16
C SER A 17 16.67 -37.85 -33.57
N VAL A 18 17.05 -37.56 -34.82
CA VAL A 18 17.07 -36.19 -35.37
C VAL A 18 15.65 -35.63 -35.52
N PHE A 19 14.67 -36.42 -35.97
CA PHE A 19 13.25 -36.02 -35.98
C PHE A 19 12.66 -35.90 -34.57
N ALA A 20 13.04 -36.75 -33.62
CA ALA A 20 12.59 -36.68 -32.23
C ALA A 20 13.24 -35.51 -31.47
N VAL A 21 14.44 -35.08 -31.86
CA VAL A 21 15.09 -33.87 -31.31
C VAL A 21 14.50 -32.60 -31.95
N LEU A 22 14.10 -32.62 -33.22
CA LEU A 22 13.40 -31.51 -33.88
C LEU A 22 11.93 -31.37 -33.45
N LEU A 23 11.25 -32.48 -33.12
CA LEU A 23 9.91 -32.49 -32.49
C LEU A 23 9.97 -32.36 -30.96
N GLY A 24 11.17 -32.38 -30.36
CA GLY A 24 11.39 -32.48 -28.92
C GLY A 24 11.52 -31.16 -28.18
N ASN A 25 11.78 -30.04 -28.87
CA ASN A 25 11.88 -28.73 -28.24
C ASN A 25 10.95 -27.73 -28.92
N ASN A 26 9.65 -27.84 -28.62
CA ASN A 26 8.69 -26.80 -28.96
C ASN A 26 8.83 -25.55 -28.07
N LEU A 27 10.04 -25.25 -27.59
CA LEU A 27 10.39 -24.10 -26.77
C LEU A 27 11.52 -23.33 -27.44
N TYR A 28 11.24 -22.09 -27.82
CA TYR A 28 12.19 -21.17 -28.42
C TYR A 28 12.42 -19.97 -27.50
N ILE A 29 13.69 -19.70 -27.15
CA ILE A 29 14.06 -18.51 -26.39
C ILE A 29 14.66 -17.50 -27.37
N TYR A 30 14.05 -16.33 -27.47
CA TYR A 30 14.50 -15.22 -28.30
C TYR A 30 14.97 -14.07 -27.40
N PHE A 31 16.06 -13.41 -27.78
CA PHE A 31 16.59 -12.24 -27.09
C PHE A 31 16.49 -11.04 -28.02
N GLU A 32 15.97 -9.93 -27.50
CA GLU A 32 16.06 -8.64 -28.18
C GLU A 32 17.53 -8.31 -28.50
N LYS A 33 17.79 -7.61 -29.62
CA LYS A 33 19.13 -7.44 -30.23
C LYS A 33 20.25 -7.03 -29.26
N ASN A 34 19.92 -6.26 -28.21
CA ASN A 34 20.87 -5.72 -27.25
C ASN A 34 20.84 -6.41 -25.87
N VAL A 35 20.07 -7.49 -25.71
CA VAL A 35 19.99 -8.24 -24.47
C VAL A 35 21.01 -9.37 -24.49
N PRO A 36 21.94 -9.44 -23.52
CA PRO A 36 22.95 -10.49 -23.50
C PRO A 36 22.34 -11.85 -23.17
N SER A 37 22.78 -12.89 -23.87
CA SER A 37 22.38 -14.28 -23.62
C SER A 37 22.99 -14.87 -22.34
N THR A 38 24.04 -14.23 -21.80
CA THR A 38 24.71 -14.58 -20.55
C THR A 38 24.78 -13.34 -19.67
N TYR A 39 24.33 -13.45 -18.42
CA TYR A 39 24.34 -12.35 -17.46
C TYR A 39 25.05 -12.80 -16.17
N GLU A 40 26.14 -12.14 -15.81
CA GLU A 40 26.94 -12.44 -14.60
C GLU A 40 27.30 -13.93 -14.44
N GLY A 41 27.73 -14.56 -15.54
CA GLY A 41 28.11 -15.98 -15.56
C GLY A 41 26.93 -16.96 -15.63
N VAL A 42 25.68 -16.48 -15.61
CA VAL A 42 24.47 -17.29 -15.80
C VAL A 42 24.06 -17.27 -17.27
N ASN A 43 23.95 -18.45 -17.90
CA ASN A 43 23.36 -18.57 -19.22
C ASN A 43 21.83 -18.44 -19.13
N VAL A 44 21.30 -17.30 -19.57
CA VAL A 44 19.89 -16.94 -19.42
C VAL A 44 19.00 -17.89 -20.21
N SER A 45 19.43 -18.30 -21.41
CA SER A 45 18.65 -19.22 -22.25
C SER A 45 18.48 -20.58 -21.58
N THR A 46 19.54 -21.11 -20.96
CA THR A 46 19.50 -22.40 -20.27
C THR A 46 18.56 -22.36 -19.07
N GLU A 47 18.61 -21.32 -18.25
CA GLU A 47 17.74 -21.19 -17.07
C GLU A 47 16.27 -21.01 -17.47
N LEU A 48 15.98 -20.17 -18.47
CA LEU A 48 14.61 -20.03 -18.99
C LEU A 48 14.11 -21.34 -19.61
N LYS A 49 14.94 -22.08 -20.36
CA LYS A 49 14.56 -23.39 -20.91
C LYS A 49 14.17 -24.38 -19.82
N LYS A 50 14.90 -24.41 -18.70
CA LYS A 50 14.59 -25.28 -17.56
C LYS A 50 13.29 -24.89 -16.87
N LEU A 51 12.91 -23.62 -16.88
CA LEU A 51 11.72 -23.14 -16.17
C LEU A 51 10.45 -23.20 -17.02
N PHE A 52 10.56 -23.03 -18.34
CA PHE A 52 9.42 -23.00 -19.26
C PHE A 52 9.29 -24.29 -20.10
N TYR A 53 9.91 -25.38 -19.65
CA TYR A 53 9.97 -26.67 -20.38
C TYR A 53 8.63 -27.39 -20.50
N ASP A 54 7.64 -27.00 -19.69
CA ASP A 54 6.31 -27.59 -19.60
C ASP A 54 5.41 -27.17 -20.78
N VAL A 55 5.91 -27.35 -22.01
CA VAL A 55 5.17 -26.98 -23.22
C VAL A 55 4.09 -28.01 -23.53
N PRO A 56 2.81 -27.60 -23.67
CA PRO A 56 1.73 -28.51 -24.05
C PRO A 56 1.98 -29.18 -25.41
N THR A 57 1.41 -30.37 -25.62
CA THR A 57 1.50 -31.05 -26.91
C THR A 57 0.96 -30.17 -28.04
N LYS A 58 1.58 -30.28 -29.23
CA LYS A 58 1.21 -29.51 -30.44
C LYS A 58 1.25 -27.99 -30.28
N THR A 59 2.00 -27.49 -29.30
CA THR A 59 2.12 -26.06 -29.00
C THR A 59 3.57 -25.65 -29.12
N LEU A 60 3.86 -24.56 -29.84
CA LEU A 60 5.17 -23.90 -29.87
C LEU A 60 5.14 -22.75 -28.87
N ARG A 61 6.04 -22.78 -27.88
CA ARG A 61 6.25 -21.71 -26.91
C ARG A 61 7.44 -20.85 -27.33
N VAL A 62 7.23 -19.55 -27.43
CA VAL A 62 8.27 -18.55 -27.66
C VAL A 62 8.40 -17.68 -26.42
N VAL A 63 9.57 -17.69 -25.80
CA VAL A 63 9.93 -16.77 -24.70
C VAL A 63 10.82 -15.68 -25.28
N HIS A 64 10.27 -14.49 -25.46
CA HIS A 64 11.04 -13.32 -25.88
C HIS A 64 11.50 -12.51 -24.67
N VAL A 65 12.81 -12.47 -24.44
CA VAL A 65 13.45 -11.62 -23.43
C VAL A 65 13.64 -10.22 -24.00
N VAL A 66 12.86 -9.25 -23.48
CA VAL A 66 12.84 -7.86 -23.96
C VAL A 66 13.92 -7.03 -23.29
N SER A 67 14.11 -7.20 -21.98
CA SER A 67 15.11 -6.46 -21.23
C SER A 67 15.59 -7.21 -19.99
N ILE A 68 16.87 -7.03 -19.69
CA ILE A 68 17.51 -7.38 -18.43
C ILE A 68 18.17 -6.09 -17.93
N PHE A 69 17.77 -5.62 -16.76
CA PHE A 69 18.33 -4.42 -16.15
C PHE A 69 18.85 -4.74 -14.76
N LYS A 70 20.05 -4.24 -14.44
CA LYS A 70 20.63 -4.30 -13.10
C LYS A 70 20.80 -2.89 -12.60
N GLU A 71 20.40 -2.70 -11.36
CA GLU A 71 20.59 -1.46 -10.65
C GLU A 71 21.40 -1.72 -9.40
N THR A 72 22.34 -0.83 -9.10
CA THR A 72 23.22 -0.96 -7.93
C THR A 72 23.30 0.38 -7.22
N TYR A 73 22.98 0.35 -5.94
CA TYR A 73 23.06 1.49 -5.05
C TYR A 73 24.19 1.32 -4.08
N THR A 74 24.78 2.44 -3.68
CA THR A 74 25.66 2.47 -2.53
C THR A 74 25.18 3.58 -1.61
N ARG A 75 24.89 3.19 -0.37
CA ARG A 75 24.46 4.09 0.70
C ARG A 75 25.40 3.98 1.88
N LYS A 76 25.61 5.11 2.55
CA LYS A 76 26.33 5.16 3.81
C LYS A 76 25.42 4.68 4.93
N VAL A 77 25.89 3.76 5.77
CA VAL A 77 25.19 3.31 6.97
C VAL A 77 26.11 3.56 8.16
N THR A 78 25.59 4.30 9.14
CA THR A 78 26.25 4.50 10.42
C THR A 78 25.67 3.55 11.46
N GLU A 79 26.53 2.71 12.04
CA GLU A 79 26.20 1.76 13.10
C GLU A 79 26.97 2.11 14.37
N PHE A 80 26.44 1.67 15.51
CA PHE A 80 27.06 1.84 16.82
C PHE A 80 27.23 0.47 17.48
N LEU A 81 28.47 0.06 17.68
CA LEU A 81 28.80 -1.22 18.28
C LEU A 81 29.27 -1.00 19.72
N ARG A 82 28.84 -1.87 20.64
CA ARG A 82 29.27 -1.81 22.04
C ARG A 82 30.78 -1.99 22.12
N ASP A 83 31.46 -1.01 22.69
CA ASP A 83 32.91 -0.98 22.82
C ASP A 83 33.25 -0.24 24.13
N PRO A 84 33.90 -0.88 25.12
CA PRO A 84 34.32 -0.22 26.35
C PRO A 84 35.20 1.03 26.15
N GLN A 85 35.86 1.15 24.99
CA GLN A 85 36.66 2.32 24.60
C GLN A 85 35.88 3.31 23.72
N GLY A 86 34.59 3.05 23.51
CA GLY A 86 33.68 3.90 22.77
C GLY A 86 33.55 5.31 23.34
N THR A 87 33.15 6.23 22.47
CA THR A 87 32.96 7.67 22.78
C THR A 87 31.49 8.09 22.65
N TYR A 88 30.59 7.12 22.51
CA TYR A 88 29.15 7.35 22.45
C TYR A 88 28.44 6.55 23.54
N VAL A 89 27.30 7.07 23.98
CA VAL A 89 26.39 6.39 24.91
C VAL A 89 25.00 6.33 24.30
N TYR A 90 24.31 5.22 24.51
CA TYR A 90 22.93 5.04 24.07
C TYR A 90 21.95 5.58 25.12
N TYR A 91 21.06 6.47 24.71
CA TYR A 91 20.05 7.06 25.58
C TYR A 91 18.83 7.50 24.77
N LYS A 92 17.62 7.30 25.31
CA LYS A 92 16.35 7.72 24.68
C LYS A 92 16.27 7.42 23.15
N GLY A 93 16.65 6.21 22.74
CA GLY A 93 16.54 5.79 21.33
C GLY A 93 17.65 6.29 20.39
N SER A 94 18.67 7.02 20.90
CA SER A 94 19.76 7.57 20.08
C SER A 94 21.13 7.46 20.76
N TYR A 95 22.18 7.91 20.06
CA TYR A 95 23.56 7.90 20.55
C TYR A 95 24.09 9.31 20.75
N TYR A 96 24.76 9.55 21.86
CA TYR A 96 25.32 10.86 22.21
C TYR A 96 26.79 10.75 22.49
N TYR A 97 27.56 11.74 22.01
CA TYR A 97 28.97 11.82 22.32
C TYR A 97 29.17 12.02 23.82
N THR A 98 30.16 11.33 24.38
CA THR A 98 30.66 11.61 25.73
C THR A 98 32.18 11.67 25.72
N SER A 99 32.71 12.70 26.36
CA SER A 99 34.15 12.87 26.58
C SER A 99 34.65 12.05 27.78
N SER A 100 33.76 11.60 28.66
CA SER A 100 34.09 10.86 29.88
C SER A 100 33.71 9.38 29.76
N ARG A 101 34.65 8.50 30.12
CA ARG A 101 34.43 7.05 30.21
C ARG A 101 34.24 6.57 31.65
N ALA A 102 34.07 7.49 32.59
CA ALA A 102 33.82 7.14 33.97
C ALA A 102 32.45 6.47 34.12
N ARG A 103 32.44 5.39 34.89
CA ARG A 103 31.22 4.69 35.31
C ARG A 103 30.89 5.07 36.75
N TYR A 104 29.60 5.09 37.06
CA TYR A 104 29.07 5.52 38.34
C TYR A 104 28.06 4.52 38.88
N LYS A 105 27.96 4.47 40.20
CA LYS A 105 26.93 3.75 40.95
C LYS A 105 26.20 4.75 41.84
N TYR A 106 24.88 4.61 41.93
CA TYR A 106 24.08 5.42 42.86
C TYR A 106 24.24 4.88 44.30
N ASP A 107 24.69 5.73 45.21
CA ASP A 107 24.75 5.48 46.65
C ASP A 107 23.45 5.99 47.29
N SER A 108 22.56 5.08 47.67
CA SER A 108 21.27 5.41 48.28
C SER A 108 21.40 6.03 49.67
N GLY A 109 22.47 5.74 50.40
CA GLY A 109 22.73 6.29 51.73
C GLY A 109 23.12 7.76 51.68
N LYS A 110 23.90 8.15 50.66
CA LYS A 110 24.35 9.54 50.44
C LYS A 110 23.52 10.31 49.42
N LYS A 111 22.58 9.64 48.74
CA LYS A 111 21.77 10.18 47.63
C LYS A 111 22.63 10.84 46.54
N THR A 112 23.73 10.19 46.17
CA THR A 112 24.70 10.74 45.21
C THR A 112 25.29 9.65 44.31
N TYR A 113 25.85 10.05 43.17
CA TYR A 113 26.53 9.15 42.24
C TYR A 113 28.03 9.14 42.53
N ILE A 114 28.56 7.96 42.84
CA ILE A 114 29.99 7.75 43.10
C ILE A 114 30.63 6.98 41.95
N GLN A 115 31.87 7.33 41.60
CA GLN A 115 32.59 6.65 40.54
C GLN A 115 32.86 5.19 40.93
N ASP A 116 32.50 4.26 40.05
CA ASP A 116 32.66 2.81 40.23
C ASP A 116 32.95 2.20 38.85
N PRO A 117 34.11 1.56 38.61
CA PRO A 117 34.41 0.89 37.34
C PRO A 117 33.39 -0.15 36.89
N ARG A 118 32.61 -0.71 37.83
CA ARG A 118 31.52 -1.67 37.58
C ARG A 118 30.13 -1.02 37.63
N GLY A 119 30.07 0.31 37.75
CA GLY A 119 28.83 1.06 37.78
C GLY A 119 28.04 1.00 36.46
N SER A 120 26.71 1.03 36.59
CA SER A 120 25.79 0.99 35.45
C SER A 120 25.52 2.37 34.84
N TYR A 121 25.88 3.45 35.53
CA TYR A 121 25.61 4.83 35.10
C TYR A 121 26.83 5.45 34.40
N VAL A 122 26.57 6.28 33.40
CA VAL A 122 27.55 7.14 32.72
C VAL A 122 27.09 8.58 32.84
N TYR A 123 28.03 9.50 33.01
CA TYR A 123 27.73 10.93 33.06
C TYR A 123 27.76 11.54 31.67
N LEU A 124 26.65 12.12 31.24
CA LEU A 124 26.49 12.82 29.97
C LEU A 124 26.62 14.33 30.21
N SER A 125 27.85 14.84 30.11
CA SER A 125 28.16 16.26 30.36
C SER A 125 27.38 17.20 29.44
N ASP A 126 27.15 16.76 28.20
CA ASP A 126 26.59 17.57 27.12
C ASP A 126 25.08 17.31 26.95
N PHE A 127 24.35 17.33 28.08
CA PHE A 127 22.89 17.27 28.14
C PHE A 127 22.32 18.62 28.65
N PRO A 128 22.35 19.69 27.83
CA PRO A 128 21.88 21.01 28.24
C PRO A 128 20.41 21.05 28.67
N TRP A 129 19.58 20.12 28.19
CA TRP A 129 18.17 20.05 28.54
C TRP A 129 17.87 19.30 29.85
N ALA A 130 18.90 18.85 30.58
CA ALA A 130 18.75 18.28 31.92
C ALA A 130 18.14 19.31 32.89
N ARG A 131 17.11 18.91 33.63
CA ARG A 131 16.39 19.78 34.58
C ARG A 131 17.12 19.87 35.90
N LYS A 132 17.82 18.79 36.26
CA LYS A 132 18.68 18.69 37.45
C LYS A 132 19.97 17.95 37.11
N GLU A 133 20.97 18.07 37.99
CA GLU A 133 22.29 17.48 37.75
C GLU A 133 22.26 15.95 37.74
N GLU A 134 21.34 15.34 38.49
CA GLU A 134 21.15 13.89 38.55
C GLU A 134 20.68 13.31 37.20
N ASP A 135 19.94 14.10 36.39
CA ASP A 135 19.43 13.66 35.08
C ASP A 135 20.54 13.37 34.07
N LYS A 136 21.75 13.89 34.31
CA LYS A 136 22.94 13.64 33.48
C LYS A 136 23.55 12.26 33.71
N TYR A 137 23.20 11.56 34.79
CA TYR A 137 23.65 10.21 35.06
C TYR A 137 22.68 9.20 34.45
N ILE A 138 23.07 8.59 33.33
CA ILE A 138 22.22 7.71 32.53
C ILE A 138 22.72 6.27 32.57
N ILE A 139 21.80 5.30 32.61
CA ILE A 139 22.16 3.89 32.49
C ILE A 139 22.51 3.63 31.02
N SER A 140 23.77 3.33 30.74
CA SER A 140 24.24 3.08 29.38
C SER A 140 25.56 2.33 29.35
N ASP A 141 25.89 1.83 28.16
CA ASP A 141 27.21 1.34 27.81
C ASP A 141 27.93 2.32 26.87
N PHE A 142 29.23 2.08 26.65
CA PHE A 142 29.99 2.81 25.65
C PHE A 142 29.89 2.13 24.29
N TYR A 143 29.79 2.95 23.26
CA TYR A 143 29.65 2.55 21.87
C TYR A 143 30.67 3.28 21.00
N ARG A 144 31.13 2.57 19.98
CA ARG A 144 31.97 3.14 18.93
C ARG A 144 31.13 3.27 17.67
N ARG A 145 31.15 4.46 17.08
CA ARG A 145 30.57 4.74 15.77
C ARG A 145 31.39 4.05 14.68
N TYR A 146 30.71 3.37 13.78
CA TYR A 146 31.27 2.74 12.60
C TYR A 146 30.46 3.16 11.38
N ASP A 147 31.15 3.72 10.38
CA ASP A 147 30.52 4.08 9.11
C ASP A 147 30.94 3.04 8.06
N LYS A 148 29.97 2.45 7.37
CA LYS A 148 30.21 1.54 6.25
C LYS A 148 29.39 1.94 5.04
N ASN A 149 29.90 1.60 3.86
CA ASN A 149 29.14 1.70 2.62
C ASN A 149 28.50 0.34 2.36
N VAL A 150 27.17 0.30 2.27
CA VAL A 150 26.41 -0.89 1.91
C VAL A 150 25.97 -0.75 0.47
N SER A 151 26.19 -1.81 -0.31
CA SER A 151 25.69 -1.88 -1.68
C SER A 151 24.48 -2.78 -1.78
N GLU A 152 23.43 -2.29 -2.42
CA GLU A 152 22.19 -3.02 -2.70
C GLU A 152 22.03 -3.19 -4.20
N VAL A 153 21.56 -4.36 -4.63
CA VAL A 153 21.48 -4.73 -6.05
C VAL A 153 20.10 -5.29 -6.36
N TYR A 154 19.51 -4.81 -7.44
CA TYR A 154 18.24 -5.30 -7.97
C TYR A 154 18.38 -5.70 -9.43
N TYR A 155 17.77 -6.81 -9.79
CA TYR A 155 17.68 -7.33 -11.16
C TYR A 155 16.23 -7.30 -11.60
N TYR A 156 16.01 -6.76 -12.79
CA TYR A 156 14.71 -6.63 -13.42
C TYR A 156 14.75 -7.39 -14.74
N LEU A 157 13.78 -8.27 -14.93
CA LEU A 157 13.64 -9.08 -16.13
C LEU A 157 12.25 -8.83 -16.71
N SER A 158 12.22 -8.52 -18.01
CA SER A 158 10.98 -8.28 -18.75
C SER A 158 10.95 -9.20 -19.96
N LEU A 159 9.89 -9.99 -20.08
CA LEU A 159 9.75 -10.97 -21.15
C LEU A 159 8.29 -11.16 -21.59
N TYR A 160 8.10 -11.72 -22.77
CA TYR A 160 6.82 -12.22 -23.24
C TYR A 160 6.91 -13.74 -23.44
N VAL A 161 5.90 -14.46 -22.98
CA VAL A 161 5.71 -15.89 -23.30
C VAL A 161 4.53 -16.01 -24.25
N VAL A 162 4.75 -16.57 -25.43
CA VAL A 162 3.72 -16.72 -26.48
C VAL A 162 3.57 -18.19 -26.82
N ASP A 163 2.37 -18.73 -26.65
CA ASP A 163 2.05 -20.10 -27.04
C ASP A 163 1.25 -20.11 -28.35
N ILE A 164 1.70 -20.93 -29.31
CA ILE A 164 1.14 -21.03 -30.65
C ILE A 164 0.68 -22.45 -30.91
N ASP A 165 -0.55 -22.62 -31.39
CA ASP A 165 -1.02 -23.90 -31.92
C ASP A 165 -0.30 -24.19 -33.24
N ILE A 166 0.48 -25.28 -33.29
CA ILE A 166 1.26 -25.63 -34.49
C ILE A 166 0.34 -26.15 -35.61
N GLU A 167 -0.79 -26.78 -35.28
CA GLU A 167 -1.69 -27.35 -36.30
C GLU A 167 -2.51 -26.28 -37.01
N LYS A 168 -2.86 -25.21 -36.29
CA LYS A 168 -3.70 -24.11 -36.79
C LYS A 168 -2.95 -22.80 -37.05
N ILE A 169 -1.68 -22.73 -36.61
CA ILE A 169 -0.84 -21.53 -36.64
C ILE A 169 -1.60 -20.35 -36.01
N PHE A 170 -2.08 -20.58 -34.78
CA PHE A 170 -2.93 -19.66 -34.04
C PHE A 170 -2.35 -19.33 -32.67
N VAL A 171 -2.34 -18.05 -32.28
CA VAL A 171 -1.82 -17.61 -30.98
C VAL A 171 -2.80 -18.00 -29.87
N LYS A 172 -2.44 -18.99 -29.05
CA LYS A 172 -3.23 -19.46 -27.90
C LYS A 172 -3.16 -18.49 -26.73
N SER A 173 -1.98 -17.95 -26.46
CA SER A 173 -1.76 -17.00 -25.39
C SER A 173 -0.54 -16.13 -25.68
N MET A 174 -0.53 -14.95 -25.08
CA MET A 174 0.62 -14.05 -25.03
C MET A 174 0.63 -13.52 -23.60
N THR A 175 1.71 -13.71 -22.84
CA THR A 175 1.82 -13.33 -21.43
C THR A 175 3.08 -12.47 -21.21
N PRO A 176 2.99 -11.12 -21.16
CA PRO A 176 3.97 -10.22 -20.55
C PRO A 176 4.27 -10.60 -19.10
N ILE A 177 5.55 -10.59 -18.77
CA ILE A 177 6.06 -10.91 -17.44
C ILE A 177 7.11 -9.88 -17.07
N LEU A 178 6.97 -9.36 -15.85
CA LEU A 178 7.88 -8.42 -15.23
C LEU A 178 8.27 -9.00 -13.87
N SER A 179 9.53 -9.37 -13.71
CA SER A 179 10.02 -9.94 -12.46
C SER A 179 11.20 -9.15 -11.90
N VAL A 180 11.28 -9.12 -10.57
CA VAL A 180 12.31 -8.42 -9.81
C VAL A 180 12.88 -9.33 -8.74
N GLY A 181 14.21 -9.37 -8.62
CA GLY A 181 14.92 -10.14 -7.61
C GLY A 181 16.18 -9.43 -7.14
N ASN A 182 16.65 -9.79 -5.94
CA ASN A 182 17.91 -9.30 -5.40
C ASN A 182 19.10 -10.06 -6.02
N THR A 183 18.82 -11.17 -6.71
CA THR A 183 19.76 -11.87 -7.60
C THR A 183 19.12 -12.12 -8.95
N PHE A 184 19.94 -12.27 -10.00
CA PHE A 184 19.44 -12.60 -11.34
C PHE A 184 18.65 -13.92 -11.35
N LYS A 185 19.12 -14.94 -10.64
CA LYS A 185 18.44 -16.24 -10.56
C LYS A 185 17.06 -16.11 -9.93
N GLU A 186 16.93 -15.34 -8.85
CA GLU A 186 15.64 -15.09 -8.21
C GLU A 186 14.67 -14.36 -9.15
N ALA A 187 15.15 -13.37 -9.92
CA ALA A 187 14.33 -12.69 -10.91
C ALA A 187 13.83 -13.66 -12.00
N VAL A 188 14.68 -14.58 -12.45
CA VAL A 188 14.32 -15.63 -13.41
C VAL A 188 13.32 -16.63 -12.83
N GLU A 189 13.53 -17.15 -11.61
CA GLU A 189 12.59 -18.07 -10.94
C GLU A 189 11.21 -17.43 -10.73
N LYS A 190 11.15 -16.15 -10.33
CA LYS A 190 9.89 -15.40 -10.19
C LYS A 190 9.14 -15.26 -11.52
N SER A 191 9.84 -15.18 -12.65
CA SER A 191 9.18 -15.05 -13.97
C SER A 191 8.30 -16.27 -14.29
N ALA A 192 8.79 -17.48 -13.99
CA ALA A 192 8.06 -18.72 -14.22
C ALA A 192 6.83 -18.85 -13.30
N LYS A 193 6.98 -18.44 -12.03
CA LYS A 193 5.86 -18.37 -11.10
C LYS A 193 4.77 -17.42 -11.62
N LEU A 194 5.14 -16.20 -12.02
CA LEU A 194 4.20 -15.21 -12.55
C LEU A 194 3.50 -15.69 -13.82
N TYR A 195 4.19 -16.42 -14.69
CA TYR A 195 3.58 -17.06 -15.84
C TYR A 195 2.47 -18.03 -15.41
N SER A 196 2.77 -18.95 -14.49
CA SER A 196 1.81 -19.98 -14.05
C SER A 196 0.57 -19.38 -13.39
N GLU A 197 0.71 -18.24 -12.70
CA GLU A 197 -0.39 -17.57 -12.00
C GLU A 197 -1.26 -16.71 -12.93
N ASN A 198 -0.69 -16.11 -13.99
CA ASN A 198 -1.34 -15.09 -14.81
C ASN A 198 -1.51 -15.47 -16.29
N THR A 199 -1.34 -16.75 -16.65
CA THR A 199 -1.50 -17.17 -18.05
C THR A 199 -2.91 -16.87 -18.55
N ASN A 200 -3.02 -15.96 -19.53
CA ASN A 200 -4.30 -15.67 -20.17
C ASN A 200 -4.64 -16.79 -21.17
N ILE A 201 -5.44 -17.74 -20.74
CA ILE A 201 -5.92 -18.84 -21.60
C ILE A 201 -7.03 -18.30 -22.51
N TYR A 202 -6.88 -18.53 -23.81
CA TYR A 202 -7.91 -18.22 -24.80
C TYR A 202 -9.26 -18.86 -24.46
N SER A 203 -10.33 -18.10 -24.63
CA SER A 203 -11.72 -18.59 -24.57
C SER A 203 -12.54 -17.95 -25.68
N PRO A 204 -13.39 -18.71 -26.41
CA PRO A 204 -14.25 -18.15 -27.45
C PRO A 204 -15.31 -17.17 -26.91
N ASP A 205 -15.60 -17.23 -25.61
CA ASP A 205 -16.61 -16.40 -24.93
C ASP A 205 -16.04 -15.06 -24.42
N LYS A 206 -14.71 -14.89 -24.45
CA LYS A 206 -14.04 -13.63 -24.10
C LYS A 206 -14.09 -12.64 -25.27
N ILE A 207 -13.95 -11.37 -24.95
CA ILE A 207 -13.93 -10.31 -25.96
C ILE A 207 -12.56 -10.29 -26.64
N ASP A 208 -12.54 -10.47 -27.96
CA ASP A 208 -11.32 -10.37 -28.76
C ASP A 208 -10.92 -8.89 -28.94
N ILE A 209 -9.77 -8.53 -28.36
CA ILE A 209 -9.23 -7.18 -28.37
C ILE A 209 -7.90 -7.16 -29.10
N VAL A 210 -7.72 -6.17 -29.97
CA VAL A 210 -6.40 -5.78 -30.48
C VAL A 210 -5.92 -4.55 -29.75
N VAL A 211 -4.66 -4.57 -29.36
CA VAL A 211 -4.01 -3.40 -28.79
C VAL A 211 -3.00 -2.85 -29.79
N THR A 212 -3.03 -1.53 -29.98
CA THR A 212 -2.08 -0.80 -30.81
C THR A 212 -1.41 0.28 -29.99
N PHE A 213 -0.08 0.32 -30.04
CA PHE A 213 0.72 1.36 -29.41
C PHE A 213 1.35 2.22 -30.50
N ASN A 214 1.47 3.52 -30.24
CA ASN A 214 2.33 4.39 -31.03
C ASN A 214 3.75 3.81 -31.09
N ARG A 215 4.45 4.03 -32.22
CA ARG A 215 5.79 3.48 -32.45
C ARG A 215 6.80 3.87 -31.36
N ASP A 216 6.69 5.08 -30.84
CA ASP A 216 7.60 5.64 -29.84
C ASP A 216 7.15 5.34 -28.39
N PHE A 217 6.11 4.52 -28.22
CA PHE A 217 5.63 4.11 -26.89
C PHE A 217 6.68 3.25 -26.20
N ASP A 218 7.00 3.56 -24.94
CA ASP A 218 8.03 2.84 -24.19
C ASP A 218 7.68 1.35 -24.05
N LYS A 219 8.67 0.49 -24.33
CA LYS A 219 8.49 -0.96 -24.34
C LYS A 219 8.13 -1.50 -22.95
N LEU A 220 8.69 -0.95 -21.87
CA LEU A 220 8.38 -1.38 -20.51
C LEU A 220 6.97 -0.93 -20.11
N ALA A 221 6.61 0.33 -20.36
CA ALA A 221 5.26 0.84 -20.12
C ALA A 221 4.20 -0.02 -20.82
N ARG A 222 4.47 -0.40 -22.07
CA ARG A 222 3.64 -1.33 -22.85
C ARG A 222 3.49 -2.71 -22.19
N ILE A 223 4.58 -3.30 -21.69
CA ILE A 223 4.52 -4.58 -20.95
C ILE A 223 3.67 -4.44 -19.68
N TYR A 224 3.83 -3.36 -18.91
CA TYR A 224 3.03 -3.11 -17.70
C TYR A 224 1.53 -2.99 -18.00
N ILE A 225 1.17 -2.25 -19.05
CA ILE A 225 -0.21 -2.10 -19.48
C ILE A 225 -0.78 -3.47 -19.85
N LEU A 226 -0.09 -4.19 -20.74
CA LEU A 226 -0.56 -5.50 -21.20
C LEU A 226 -0.65 -6.52 -20.05
N ALA A 227 0.31 -6.53 -19.12
CA ALA A 227 0.27 -7.41 -17.95
C ALA A 227 -0.94 -7.09 -17.05
N SER A 228 -1.20 -5.80 -16.78
CA SER A 228 -2.34 -5.38 -15.97
C SER A 228 -3.68 -5.72 -16.63
N LEU A 229 -3.77 -5.60 -17.96
CA LEU A 229 -4.95 -6.02 -18.71
C LEU A 229 -5.14 -7.53 -18.75
N GLN A 230 -4.08 -8.34 -18.60
CA GLN A 230 -4.21 -9.79 -18.58
C GLN A 230 -4.66 -10.35 -17.24
N GLU A 231 -4.33 -9.66 -16.15
CA GLU A 231 -5.01 -9.91 -14.88
C GLU A 231 -6.53 -9.70 -15.00
N ASP A 232 -6.99 -8.91 -15.98
CA ASP A 232 -8.40 -8.76 -16.31
C ASP A 232 -8.82 -9.80 -17.35
N THR A 233 -9.10 -11.02 -16.89
CA THR A 233 -9.30 -12.21 -17.73
C THR A 233 -10.50 -12.18 -18.68
N ARG A 234 -11.19 -11.04 -18.83
CA ARG A 234 -12.37 -10.88 -19.72
C ARG A 234 -12.03 -10.75 -21.21
N TYR A 235 -10.77 -10.48 -21.51
CA TYR A 235 -10.30 -10.19 -22.86
C TYR A 235 -9.38 -11.30 -23.39
N ASN A 236 -9.54 -11.63 -24.68
CA ASN A 236 -8.45 -12.21 -25.46
C ASN A 236 -7.63 -11.06 -26.04
N ILE A 237 -6.51 -10.72 -25.39
CA ILE A 237 -5.70 -9.55 -25.76
C ILE A 237 -4.55 -10.00 -26.66
N TYR A 238 -4.47 -9.36 -27.83
CA TYR A 238 -3.37 -9.57 -28.76
C TYR A 238 -2.74 -8.25 -29.16
N ASP A 239 -1.45 -8.11 -28.90
CA ASP A 239 -0.65 -7.07 -29.55
C ASP A 239 -0.19 -7.58 -30.92
N ARG A 240 -1.05 -7.39 -31.93
CA ARG A 240 -0.77 -7.91 -33.27
C ARG A 240 0.45 -7.26 -33.90
N SER A 241 0.67 -5.98 -33.66
CA SER A 241 1.80 -5.25 -34.23
C SER A 241 3.11 -5.91 -33.82
N TYR A 242 3.25 -6.16 -32.53
CA TYR A 242 4.43 -6.79 -31.97
C TYR A 242 4.55 -8.27 -32.28
N LEU A 243 3.45 -9.02 -32.26
CA LEU A 243 3.52 -10.44 -32.66
C LEU A 243 3.98 -10.54 -34.12
N ASN A 244 3.41 -9.74 -35.02
CA ASN A 244 3.84 -9.70 -36.41
C ASN A 244 5.33 -9.34 -36.57
N GLU A 245 5.86 -8.41 -35.78
CA GLU A 245 7.30 -8.09 -35.77
C GLU A 245 8.14 -9.25 -35.25
N LEU A 246 7.79 -9.80 -34.09
CA LEU A 246 8.48 -10.93 -33.46
C LEU A 246 8.57 -12.13 -34.42
N PHE A 247 7.47 -12.43 -35.11
CA PHE A 247 7.39 -13.59 -36.00
C PHE A 247 7.99 -13.38 -37.39
N LYS A 248 8.13 -12.13 -37.84
CA LYS A 248 9.01 -11.80 -38.98
C LYS A 248 10.47 -12.08 -38.64
N ILE A 249 10.89 -11.78 -37.41
CA ILE A 249 12.28 -11.95 -36.97
C ILE A 249 12.61 -13.42 -36.72
N ILE A 250 11.69 -14.16 -36.11
CA ILE A 250 11.87 -15.59 -35.80
C ILE A 250 11.76 -16.47 -37.08
N SER A 251 11.33 -15.90 -38.21
CA SER A 251 11.12 -16.61 -39.47
C SER A 251 10.22 -17.83 -39.28
N LEU A 252 8.91 -17.61 -39.12
CA LEU A 252 7.94 -18.73 -38.99
C LEU A 252 8.10 -19.77 -40.10
N GLU A 253 8.56 -19.38 -41.29
CA GLU A 253 8.84 -20.30 -42.38
C GLU A 253 9.96 -21.30 -42.07
N ASP A 254 10.97 -20.88 -41.32
CA ASP A 254 12.08 -21.74 -40.89
C ASP A 254 11.67 -22.66 -39.74
N LEU A 255 10.73 -22.21 -38.88
CA LEU A 255 10.21 -23.01 -37.77
C LEU A 255 9.07 -23.98 -38.17
N LEU A 256 8.22 -23.60 -39.13
CA LEU A 256 6.95 -24.27 -39.43
C LEU A 256 6.76 -24.59 -40.93
N GLY A 257 7.67 -24.20 -41.82
CA GLY A 257 7.63 -24.44 -43.27
C GLY A 257 7.16 -23.24 -44.11
N LYS A 258 7.41 -23.26 -45.43
CA LYS A 258 7.14 -22.14 -46.36
C LYS A 258 5.65 -21.72 -46.38
N GLY A 259 5.37 -20.41 -46.40
CA GLY A 259 4.01 -19.85 -46.60
C GLY A 259 3.16 -19.70 -45.32
N VAL A 260 3.78 -19.76 -44.14
CA VAL A 260 3.10 -19.73 -42.85
C VAL A 260 2.80 -18.28 -42.43
N ASN A 261 1.51 -17.91 -42.42
CA ASN A 261 1.02 -16.64 -41.86
C ASN A 261 0.23 -16.90 -40.58
N LEU A 262 0.50 -16.11 -39.54
CA LEU A 262 -0.29 -16.13 -38.31
C LEU A 262 -1.71 -15.66 -38.57
N SER A 263 -2.66 -16.50 -38.17
CA SER A 263 -4.08 -16.16 -38.23
C SER A 263 -4.53 -15.56 -36.91
N PHE A 264 -5.26 -14.45 -36.98
CA PHE A 264 -5.94 -13.84 -35.84
C PHE A 264 -7.44 -13.79 -36.11
N ARG A 265 -8.27 -14.00 -35.09
CA ARG A 265 -9.72 -13.79 -35.20
C ARG A 265 -10.00 -12.30 -35.42
N PRO A 266 -10.98 -11.88 -36.25
CA PRO A 266 -11.36 -10.47 -36.34
C PRO A 266 -11.65 -9.92 -34.92
N PRO A 267 -10.98 -8.83 -34.49
CA PRO A 267 -11.21 -8.29 -33.16
C PRO A 267 -12.56 -7.59 -33.15
N LYS A 268 -13.22 -7.57 -31.98
CA LYS A 268 -14.45 -6.80 -31.79
C LYS A 268 -14.15 -5.33 -31.48
N TYR A 269 -13.03 -5.09 -30.78
CA TYR A 269 -12.58 -3.75 -30.43
C TYR A 269 -11.08 -3.58 -30.59
N VAL A 270 -10.66 -2.34 -30.79
CA VAL A 270 -9.25 -1.92 -30.81
C VAL A 270 -9.01 -0.95 -29.67
N PHE A 271 -7.98 -1.20 -28.86
CA PHE A 271 -7.46 -0.26 -27.87
C PHE A 271 -6.24 0.42 -28.46
N SER A 272 -6.35 1.71 -28.76
CA SER A 272 -5.28 2.51 -29.34
C SER A 272 -4.65 3.40 -28.26
N PHE A 273 -3.33 3.31 -28.14
CA PHE A 273 -2.50 4.07 -27.20
C PHE A 273 -1.70 5.12 -27.98
N GLU A 274 -2.17 6.35 -27.91
CA GLU A 274 -1.74 7.47 -28.75
C GLU A 274 -1.14 8.61 -27.92
N ASN A 275 -0.55 9.61 -28.58
CA ASN A 275 0.00 10.83 -27.97
C ASN A 275 0.95 10.57 -26.79
N TYR A 276 1.71 9.49 -26.88
CA TYR A 276 2.67 9.11 -25.84
C TYR A 276 3.75 10.17 -25.69
N THR A 277 3.90 10.68 -24.48
CA THR A 277 4.95 11.62 -24.08
C THR A 277 5.60 11.11 -22.82
N GLN A 278 6.92 11.06 -22.80
CA GLN A 278 7.69 10.78 -21.61
C GLN A 278 8.82 11.80 -21.49
N HIS A 279 9.03 12.27 -20.27
CA HIS A 279 10.15 13.14 -19.94
C HIS A 279 10.72 12.73 -18.59
N SER A 280 12.04 12.71 -18.50
CA SER A 280 12.74 12.54 -17.25
C SER A 280 13.86 13.56 -17.14
N GLU A 281 14.05 14.08 -15.94
CA GLU A 281 15.12 15.03 -15.64
C GLU A 281 15.63 14.82 -14.22
N LYS A 282 16.90 15.19 -14.02
CA LYS A 282 17.48 15.28 -12.68
C LYS A 282 17.67 16.75 -12.36
N THR A 283 17.12 17.15 -11.22
CA THR A 283 17.25 18.50 -10.70
C THR A 283 17.88 18.44 -9.32
N THR A 284 18.37 19.58 -8.84
CA THR A 284 18.86 19.71 -7.46
C THR A 284 17.85 20.51 -6.66
N MET A 285 17.50 20.01 -5.47
CA MET A 285 16.59 20.69 -4.56
C MET A 285 17.23 20.81 -3.18
N ASP A 286 17.17 22.00 -2.61
CA ASP A 286 17.60 22.23 -1.23
C ASP A 286 16.53 21.75 -0.25
N LYS A 287 16.91 20.87 0.68
CA LYS A 287 16.00 20.30 1.69
C LYS A 287 16.56 20.39 3.10
N TYR A 288 15.65 20.59 4.05
CA TYR A 288 15.92 20.48 5.48
C TYR A 288 15.45 19.11 5.98
N TYR A 289 16.39 18.33 6.51
CA TYR A 289 16.12 17.06 7.17
C TYR A 289 16.22 17.26 8.67
N PHE A 290 15.17 16.87 9.41
CA PHE A 290 15.09 17.07 10.85
C PHE A 290 15.14 15.75 11.59
N PHE A 291 16.03 15.64 12.56
CA PHE A 291 16.22 14.45 13.38
C PHE A 291 16.01 14.80 14.84
N GLU A 292 15.08 14.13 15.49
CA GLU A 292 14.77 14.43 16.88
C GLU A 292 16.00 14.19 17.77
N ASN A 293 16.34 15.19 18.57
CA ASN A 293 17.46 15.20 19.49
C ASN A 293 17.04 15.93 20.77
N PRO A 294 16.35 15.26 21.71
CA PRO A 294 15.86 15.90 22.93
C PRO A 294 16.97 16.17 23.96
N VAL A 295 18.20 15.72 23.71
CA VAL A 295 19.34 15.84 24.65
C VAL A 295 20.22 17.03 24.31
N ASN A 296 20.51 17.25 23.03
CA ASN A 296 21.39 18.32 22.57
C ASN A 296 20.83 19.07 21.35
N GLY A 297 19.58 18.84 20.97
CA GLY A 297 18.97 19.51 19.81
C GLY A 297 18.83 20.99 20.11
N GLN A 298 19.19 21.84 19.15
CA GLN A 298 19.19 23.31 19.33
C GLN A 298 18.17 24.00 18.43
N TYR A 299 17.33 23.22 17.75
CA TYR A 299 16.38 23.72 16.76
C TYR A 299 14.99 23.16 16.99
N ILE A 300 14.00 23.95 16.58
CA ILE A 300 12.59 23.58 16.53
C ILE A 300 12.10 23.71 15.08
N LYS A 301 11.01 23.02 14.75
CA LYS A 301 10.42 23.04 13.40
C LYS A 301 9.41 24.19 13.29
N LYS A 302 9.77 25.27 12.58
CA LYS A 302 8.80 26.34 12.27
C LYS A 302 8.17 26.09 10.90
N ARG A 303 6.84 26.08 10.85
CA ARG A 303 6.11 26.04 9.57
C ARG A 303 6.07 27.45 9.00
N VAL A 304 6.54 27.61 7.76
CA VAL A 304 6.45 28.88 7.02
C VAL A 304 5.35 28.75 5.98
N TYR A 305 4.49 29.76 5.91
CA TYR A 305 3.49 29.85 4.85
C TYR A 305 4.08 30.69 3.73
N SER A 306 4.21 30.09 2.55
CA SER A 306 4.60 30.78 1.33
C SER A 306 3.45 30.65 0.32
N SER A 307 2.96 31.78 -0.19
CA SER A 307 1.96 31.83 -1.28
C SER A 307 0.67 31.00 -1.05
N GLY A 308 0.09 31.06 0.16
CA GLY A 308 -1.20 30.43 0.46
C GLY A 308 -1.21 28.90 0.50
N LYS A 309 -0.06 28.24 0.31
CA LYS A 309 0.14 26.80 0.55
C LYS A 309 1.05 26.60 1.77
N LEU A 310 0.75 25.57 2.56
CA LEU A 310 1.63 25.11 3.63
C LEU A 310 2.93 24.61 2.98
N ALA A 311 3.97 25.44 2.97
CA ALA A 311 5.15 25.19 2.15
C ALA A 311 6.40 25.37 3.01
N ASN A 312 6.85 24.25 3.56
CA ASN A 312 8.15 24.01 4.18
C ASN A 312 8.27 24.25 5.70
N GLN A 313 8.91 23.28 6.36
CA GLN A 313 9.41 23.40 7.72
C GLN A 313 10.84 23.93 7.65
N VAL A 314 11.13 24.98 8.42
CA VAL A 314 12.48 25.55 8.53
C VAL A 314 12.99 25.37 9.97
N PRO A 315 14.29 25.11 10.15
CA PRO A 315 14.89 25.03 11.46
C PRO A 315 14.99 26.42 12.07
N VAL A 316 14.52 26.57 13.30
CA VAL A 316 14.67 27.81 14.05
C VAL A 316 15.45 27.52 15.32
N LYS A 317 16.53 28.27 15.52
CA LYS A 317 17.42 28.09 16.65
C LYS A 317 16.71 28.50 17.94
N VAL A 318 16.88 27.74 19.00
CA VAL A 318 16.41 28.06 20.35
C VAL A 318 17.56 28.30 21.31
N GLU A 319 17.28 28.98 22.41
CA GLU A 319 18.21 29.07 23.52
C GLU A 319 18.40 27.69 24.15
N VAL A 320 19.62 27.19 24.05
CA VAL A 320 19.97 25.81 24.38
C VAL A 320 19.96 25.64 25.89
N GLY A 321 19.19 24.66 26.36
CA GLY A 321 19.18 24.29 27.78
C GLY A 321 18.60 25.35 28.70
N ARG A 322 17.71 26.21 28.21
CA ARG A 322 17.01 27.21 29.05
C ARG A 322 15.51 27.15 28.85
N TYR A 323 14.81 26.99 29.97
CA TYR A 323 13.35 27.02 30.02
C TYR A 323 12.85 28.24 30.79
N TYR A 324 11.71 28.76 30.38
CA TYR A 324 11.09 29.94 30.93
C TYR A 324 9.66 29.63 31.40
N SER A 325 9.24 30.31 32.46
CA SER A 325 7.87 30.36 32.96
C SER A 325 7.28 31.74 32.68
N TYR A 326 6.00 31.79 32.28
CA TYR A 326 5.31 33.06 32.04
C TYR A 326 4.74 33.61 33.34
N ASP A 327 5.26 34.74 33.81
CA ASP A 327 4.73 35.48 34.94
C ASP A 327 3.55 36.34 34.46
N SER A 328 2.33 35.89 34.78
CA SER A 328 1.09 36.58 34.39
C SER A 328 0.91 37.93 35.07
N LYS A 329 1.53 38.15 36.25
CA LYS A 329 1.42 39.41 37.01
C LYS A 329 2.27 40.49 36.36
N ASN A 330 3.50 40.16 35.99
CA ASN A 330 4.45 41.08 35.36
C ASN A 330 4.40 41.05 33.82
N LYS A 331 3.59 40.16 33.24
CA LYS A 331 3.48 39.92 31.79
C LYS A 331 4.85 39.66 31.14
N SER A 332 5.69 38.87 31.80
CA SER A 332 7.09 38.65 31.40
C SER A 332 7.50 37.18 31.53
N TYR A 333 8.48 36.74 30.74
CA TYR A 333 9.04 35.39 30.84
C TYR A 333 10.27 35.39 31.75
N VAL A 334 10.28 34.51 32.76
CA VAL A 334 11.35 34.37 33.75
C VAL A 334 12.01 33.01 33.60
N LEU A 335 13.34 32.96 33.64
CA LEU A 335 14.11 31.71 33.55
C LEU A 335 13.72 30.78 34.71
N ASP A 336 13.22 29.60 34.37
CA ASP A 336 12.81 28.56 35.31
C ASP A 336 13.14 27.20 34.69
N MET A 337 14.31 26.69 35.07
CA MET A 337 14.81 25.41 34.58
C MET A 337 14.00 24.23 35.09
N LYS A 338 13.32 24.34 36.23
CA LYS A 338 12.67 23.20 36.88
C LYS A 338 11.24 23.02 36.37
N ASP A 339 10.46 24.08 36.39
CA ASP A 339 9.02 24.05 36.14
C ASP A 339 8.63 24.81 34.85
N GLY A 340 9.59 25.46 34.17
CA GLY A 340 9.36 26.20 32.92
C GLY A 340 9.14 25.32 31.69
N SER A 341 8.20 25.76 30.84
CA SER A 341 7.76 25.05 29.63
C SER A 341 8.04 25.82 28.34
N TYR A 342 8.48 27.08 28.43
CA TYR A 342 8.74 27.91 27.27
C TYR A 342 10.23 27.93 26.93
N VAL A 343 10.57 27.97 25.66
CA VAL A 343 11.93 28.24 25.19
C VAL A 343 11.95 29.54 24.40
N LYS A 344 13.01 30.33 24.57
CA LYS A 344 13.26 31.49 23.73
C LYS A 344 13.76 30.99 22.39
N TYR A 345 13.10 31.34 21.29
CA TYR A 345 13.63 31.07 19.95
C TYR A 345 14.20 32.33 19.32
N TYR A 346 15.31 32.17 18.61
CA TYR A 346 16.00 33.25 17.91
C TYR A 346 15.37 33.44 16.54
N LYS A 347 14.81 34.63 16.37
CA LYS A 347 13.99 35.04 15.26
C LYS A 347 14.80 35.56 14.07
N ALA A 348 14.15 35.74 12.92
CA ALA A 348 14.69 36.53 11.82
C ALA A 348 14.67 38.06 12.13
N PRO A 349 15.51 38.89 11.52
CA PRO A 349 15.69 40.31 11.89
C PRO A 349 14.40 41.17 11.99
N TRP A 350 13.32 40.79 11.32
CA TRP A 350 12.04 41.52 11.26
C TRP A 350 10.94 41.01 12.21
N GLU A 351 11.16 39.89 12.90
CA GLU A 351 10.17 39.34 13.84
C GLU A 351 10.35 39.98 15.24
N THR A 352 9.45 39.75 16.20
CA THR A 352 9.68 40.09 17.63
C THR A 352 10.23 38.88 18.38
N GLU A 353 11.06 39.11 19.42
CA GLU A 353 11.52 37.98 20.23
C GLU A 353 10.30 37.32 20.86
N SER A 354 10.23 36.00 20.82
CA SER A 354 9.08 35.27 21.32
C SER A 354 9.48 33.96 21.95
N TYR A 355 8.59 33.49 22.81
CA TYR A 355 8.73 32.30 23.59
C TYR A 355 7.69 31.31 23.11
N VAL A 356 8.11 30.07 22.91
CA VAL A 356 7.23 29.00 22.44
C VAL A 356 7.24 27.86 23.42
N ILE A 357 6.07 27.26 23.60
CA ILE A 357 5.96 26.00 24.31
C ILE A 357 6.47 24.93 23.35
N GLU A 358 7.57 24.29 23.69
CA GLU A 358 8.16 23.23 22.90
C GLU A 358 8.86 22.22 23.80
N SER A 359 8.68 20.94 23.49
CA SER A 359 9.29 19.82 24.20
C SER A 359 10.11 18.93 23.29
N THR A 360 10.02 19.13 21.97
CA THR A 360 10.75 18.36 20.97
C THR A 360 11.77 19.22 20.25
N PHE A 361 13.04 18.85 20.38
CA PHE A 361 14.16 19.53 19.73
C PHE A 361 14.78 18.66 18.66
N TYR A 362 15.43 19.30 17.70
CA TYR A 362 15.97 18.64 16.52
C TYR A 362 17.42 19.06 16.28
N ASP A 363 18.20 18.10 15.76
CA ASP A 363 19.30 18.41 14.86
C ASP A 363 18.72 18.54 13.45
N TYR A 364 19.38 19.32 12.60
CA TYR A 364 19.01 19.38 11.20
C TYR A 364 20.22 19.22 10.29
N ILE A 365 19.97 18.65 9.11
CA ILE A 365 20.91 18.64 8.00
C ILE A 365 20.26 19.43 6.88
N PHE A 366 20.92 20.51 6.45
CA PHE A 366 20.57 21.21 5.22
C PHE A 366 21.50 20.70 4.12
N LYS A 367 20.92 20.12 3.07
CA LYS A 367 21.66 19.52 1.97
C LYS A 367 20.90 19.75 0.67
N SER A 368 21.66 20.10 -0.37
CA SER A 368 21.19 20.05 -1.75
C SER A 368 21.18 18.58 -2.17
N VAL A 369 20.00 18.05 -2.48
CA VAL A 369 19.81 16.66 -2.87
C VAL A 369 19.44 16.58 -4.34
N GLU A 370 19.93 15.54 -5.01
CA GLU A 370 19.53 15.23 -6.37
C GLU A 370 18.15 14.57 -6.36
N VAL A 371 17.28 15.07 -7.22
CA VAL A 371 15.90 14.65 -7.35
C VAL A 371 15.65 14.25 -8.78
N PHE A 372 15.06 13.07 -8.96
CA PHE A 372 14.63 12.57 -10.25
C PHE A 372 13.15 12.87 -10.45
N ASN A 373 12.85 13.64 -11.50
CA ASN A 373 11.49 13.89 -11.94
C ASN A 373 11.18 12.98 -13.12
N PHE A 374 10.02 12.34 -13.07
CA PHE A 374 9.51 11.50 -14.14
C PHE A 374 8.10 11.91 -14.52
N TYR A 375 7.90 12.19 -15.79
CA TYR A 375 6.61 12.51 -16.38
C TYR A 375 6.31 11.53 -17.50
N VAL A 376 5.08 11.02 -17.52
CA VAL A 376 4.57 10.19 -18.61
C VAL A 376 3.09 10.47 -18.84
N SER A 377 2.69 10.57 -20.10
CA SER A 377 1.29 10.75 -20.48
C SER A 377 0.96 10.07 -21.80
N PHE A 378 -0.28 9.62 -21.97
CA PHE A 378 -0.81 9.10 -23.23
C PHE A 378 -2.34 9.12 -23.27
N LEU A 379 -2.90 9.01 -24.47
CA LEU A 379 -4.33 8.89 -24.74
C LEU A 379 -4.69 7.43 -25.01
N VAL A 380 -5.77 6.93 -24.40
CA VAL A 380 -6.36 5.63 -24.76
C VAL A 380 -7.68 5.86 -25.47
N ASN A 381 -7.80 5.33 -26.68
CA ASN A 381 -9.03 5.28 -27.46
C ASN A 381 -9.52 3.83 -27.59
N VAL A 382 -10.82 3.62 -27.44
CA VAL A 382 -11.47 2.32 -27.63
C VAL A 382 -12.38 2.42 -28.85
N LEU A 383 -12.05 1.68 -29.89
CA LEU A 383 -12.79 1.67 -31.15
C LEU A 383 -13.61 0.39 -31.29
N ASP A 384 -14.87 0.53 -31.65
CA ASP A 384 -15.72 -0.55 -32.14
C ASP A 384 -15.38 -0.81 -33.62
N THR A 385 -14.94 -2.02 -33.95
CA THR A 385 -14.48 -2.34 -35.30
C THR A 385 -15.61 -2.54 -36.30
N GLU A 386 -16.80 -2.92 -35.83
CA GLU A 386 -17.98 -3.10 -36.68
C GLU A 386 -18.56 -1.74 -37.06
N ARG A 387 -18.63 -0.82 -36.09
CA ARG A 387 -19.18 0.53 -36.30
C ARG A 387 -18.15 1.54 -36.81
N GLY A 388 -16.86 1.30 -36.59
CA GLY A 388 -15.80 2.25 -36.89
C GLY A 388 -15.82 3.50 -36.00
N THR A 389 -16.42 3.42 -34.80
CA THR A 389 -16.62 4.57 -33.90
C THR A 389 -15.83 4.41 -32.60
N ILE A 390 -15.37 5.53 -32.03
CA ILE A 390 -14.78 5.55 -30.69
C ILE A 390 -15.92 5.45 -29.66
N ILE A 391 -15.88 4.42 -28.82
CA ILE A 391 -16.86 4.16 -27.75
C ILE A 391 -16.35 4.56 -26.36
N GLY A 392 -15.06 4.89 -26.26
CA GLY A 392 -14.47 5.46 -25.05
C GLY A 392 -13.12 6.09 -25.34
N SER A 393 -12.82 7.21 -24.68
CA SER A 393 -11.53 7.90 -24.80
C SER A 393 -11.15 8.53 -23.46
N LYS A 394 -9.89 8.38 -23.04
CA LYS A 394 -9.37 8.98 -21.81
C LYS A 394 -7.87 9.23 -21.88
N SER A 395 -7.46 10.43 -21.47
CA SER A 395 -6.05 10.77 -21.26
C SER A 395 -5.59 10.30 -19.89
N PHE A 396 -4.37 9.79 -19.84
CA PHE A 396 -3.69 9.40 -18.61
C PHE A 396 -2.36 10.14 -18.52
N ASP A 397 -2.08 10.68 -17.35
CA ASP A 397 -0.84 11.37 -17.04
C ASP A 397 -0.39 11.01 -15.63
N TYR A 398 0.92 10.98 -15.42
CA TYR A 398 1.53 10.74 -14.13
C TYR A 398 2.82 11.54 -14.02
N PHE A 399 3.01 12.18 -12.87
CA PHE A 399 4.20 12.93 -12.53
C PHE A 399 4.67 12.49 -11.15
N ASP A 400 5.94 12.11 -11.04
CA ASP A 400 6.56 11.71 -9.79
C ASP A 400 7.92 12.38 -9.60
N THR A 401 8.28 12.59 -8.34
CA THR A 401 9.48 13.31 -7.91
C THR A 401 10.12 12.54 -6.77
N THR A 402 11.26 11.91 -7.05
CA THR A 402 11.96 11.01 -6.11
C THR A 402 13.32 11.58 -5.72
N THR A 403 13.57 11.73 -4.42
CA THR A 403 14.91 12.10 -3.93
C THR A 403 15.85 10.90 -4.04
N LEU A 404 16.92 10.99 -4.82
CA LEU A 404 17.78 9.83 -5.09
C LEU A 404 18.62 9.39 -3.90
N LYS A 405 19.05 10.35 -3.07
CA LYS A 405 19.79 10.10 -1.83
C LYS A 405 19.38 11.07 -0.76
N GLU A 406 19.03 10.56 0.41
CA GLU A 406 18.67 11.40 1.55
C GLU A 406 19.17 10.87 2.88
N PRO A 407 19.50 11.77 3.83
CA PRO A 407 19.90 11.35 5.16
C PRO A 407 18.69 10.85 5.96
N ILE A 408 18.84 9.70 6.62
CA ILE A 408 17.80 9.10 7.47
C ILE A 408 18.09 9.24 8.97
N ASP A 409 19.30 9.67 9.32
CA ASP A 409 19.66 10.04 10.68
C ASP A 409 20.61 11.24 10.71
N ARG A 410 20.76 11.81 11.90
CA ARG A 410 21.69 12.92 12.17
C ARG A 410 23.18 12.55 12.10
N PHE A 411 23.50 11.26 12.04
CA PHE A 411 24.88 10.78 11.93
C PHE A 411 25.32 10.68 10.47
N GLY A 412 24.38 10.84 9.53
CA GLY A 412 24.65 10.83 8.09
C GLY A 412 24.56 9.45 7.48
N SER A 413 23.80 8.51 8.08
CA SER A 413 23.29 7.38 7.31
C SER A 413 22.40 7.89 6.19
N GLU A 414 22.49 7.26 5.03
CA GLU A 414 21.77 7.60 3.82
C GLU A 414 20.82 6.48 3.45
N ASP A 415 19.70 6.86 2.88
CA ASP A 415 18.85 6.00 2.07
C ASP A 415 18.97 6.37 0.60
N THR A 416 18.74 5.40 -0.27
CA THR A 416 18.89 5.52 -1.72
C THR A 416 17.61 5.09 -2.41
N ASN A 417 17.05 5.97 -3.23
CA ASN A 417 15.91 5.64 -4.07
C ASN A 417 16.34 5.42 -5.52
N SER A 418 15.48 4.71 -6.24
CA SER A 418 15.74 4.25 -7.59
C SER A 418 14.99 5.05 -8.65
N GLU A 419 15.73 5.48 -9.69
CA GLU A 419 15.15 6.07 -10.89
C GLU A 419 14.26 5.06 -11.60
N TYR A 420 14.75 3.83 -11.76
CA TYR A 420 14.02 2.78 -12.46
C TYR A 420 12.76 2.31 -11.70
N LEU A 421 12.81 2.19 -10.37
CA LEU A 421 11.63 1.90 -9.55
C LEU A 421 10.62 3.03 -9.61
N THR A 422 11.07 4.29 -9.67
CA THR A 422 10.17 5.45 -9.85
C THR A 422 9.42 5.35 -11.18
N GLN A 423 10.14 5.02 -12.27
CA GLN A 423 9.54 4.79 -13.59
C GLN A 423 8.56 3.61 -13.57
N ILE A 424 8.96 2.48 -12.98
CA ILE A 424 8.11 1.29 -12.84
C ILE A 424 6.85 1.58 -12.03
N ALA A 425 6.98 2.30 -10.91
CA ALA A 425 5.85 2.66 -10.07
C ALA A 425 4.85 3.52 -10.86
N SER A 426 5.36 4.45 -11.67
CA SER A 426 4.57 5.27 -12.58
C SER A 426 3.81 4.42 -13.61
N TYR A 427 4.50 3.49 -14.27
CA TYR A 427 3.86 2.59 -15.24
C TYR A 427 2.82 1.67 -14.61
N LYS A 428 3.10 1.14 -13.41
CA LYS A 428 2.14 0.32 -12.67
C LYS A 428 0.89 1.10 -12.27
N SER A 429 1.05 2.33 -11.81
CA SER A 429 -0.04 3.25 -11.47
C SER A 429 -0.92 3.55 -12.70
N LEU A 430 -0.30 3.92 -13.82
CA LEU A 430 -0.99 4.18 -15.08
C LEU A 430 -1.71 2.94 -15.61
N SER A 431 -1.05 1.78 -15.60
CA SER A 431 -1.64 0.52 -16.07
C SER A 431 -2.87 0.12 -15.26
N SER A 432 -2.84 0.32 -13.95
CA SER A 432 -4.00 0.09 -13.06
C SER A 432 -5.16 1.03 -13.41
N SER A 433 -4.86 2.30 -13.73
CA SER A 433 -5.85 3.30 -14.13
C SER A 433 -6.46 2.98 -15.51
N VAL A 434 -5.64 2.52 -16.46
CA VAL A 434 -6.07 2.07 -17.80
C VAL A 434 -6.99 0.86 -17.67
N LYS A 435 -6.58 -0.15 -16.89
CA LYS A 435 -7.42 -1.32 -16.58
C LYS A 435 -8.76 -0.90 -16.00
N TYR A 436 -8.76 0.01 -15.03
CA TYR A 436 -9.99 0.49 -14.40
C TYR A 436 -10.94 1.13 -15.42
N PHE A 437 -10.43 2.03 -16.26
CA PHE A 437 -11.18 2.69 -17.33
C PHE A 437 -11.77 1.70 -18.34
N LEU A 438 -10.99 0.72 -18.80
CA LEU A 438 -11.47 -0.27 -19.76
C LEU A 438 -12.56 -1.17 -19.15
N GLN A 439 -12.43 -1.51 -17.86
CA GLN A 439 -13.48 -2.25 -17.14
C GLN A 439 -14.80 -1.45 -17.01
N GLU A 440 -14.75 -0.12 -16.99
CA GLU A 440 -15.97 0.70 -17.00
C GLU A 440 -16.66 0.68 -18.38
N ILE A 441 -15.89 0.57 -19.46
CA ILE A 441 -16.44 0.47 -20.83
C ILE A 441 -16.99 -0.94 -21.09
N PHE A 442 -16.35 -1.96 -20.54
CA PHE A 442 -16.69 -3.38 -20.76
C PHE A 442 -17.03 -4.10 -19.45
N PRO A 443 -18.12 -3.73 -18.74
CA PRO A 443 -18.55 -4.50 -17.58
C PRO A 443 -18.88 -5.93 -18.00
N LEU A 444 -18.47 -6.93 -17.21
CA LEU A 444 -18.91 -8.30 -17.46
C LEU A 444 -20.44 -8.38 -17.35
N SER A 445 -21.08 -9.09 -18.28
CA SER A 445 -22.51 -9.32 -18.26
C SER A 445 -22.82 -10.81 -18.18
N SER A 446 -23.83 -11.18 -17.41
CA SER A 446 -24.29 -12.56 -17.25
C SER A 446 -25.82 -12.61 -17.11
N ILE A 447 -26.38 -13.82 -17.17
CA ILE A 447 -27.78 -14.09 -16.82
C ILE A 447 -27.83 -14.73 -15.43
N ILE A 448 -28.83 -14.36 -14.64
CA ILE A 448 -29.18 -14.99 -13.37
C ILE A 448 -29.95 -16.28 -13.65
N GLY A 449 -29.34 -17.43 -13.39
CA GLY A 449 -29.88 -18.75 -13.72
C GLY A 449 -30.75 -19.36 -12.62
N GLU A 450 -30.26 -19.39 -11.38
CA GLU A 450 -31.01 -19.94 -10.24
C GLU A 450 -30.89 -19.03 -9.02
N ILE A 451 -31.93 -19.02 -8.20
CA ILE A 451 -32.01 -18.22 -6.98
C ILE A 451 -32.51 -19.12 -5.86
N SER A 452 -31.75 -19.21 -4.77
CA SER A 452 -32.10 -19.99 -3.58
C SER A 452 -31.80 -19.18 -2.32
N GLY A 453 -32.83 -18.52 -1.79
CA GLY A 453 -32.70 -17.58 -0.69
C GLY A 453 -31.75 -16.44 -1.06
N THR A 454 -30.61 -16.37 -0.38
CA THR A 454 -29.60 -15.33 -0.60
C THR A 454 -28.50 -15.73 -1.59
N LYS A 455 -28.60 -16.92 -2.20
CA LYS A 455 -27.66 -17.45 -3.18
C LYS A 455 -28.20 -17.26 -4.59
N ILE A 456 -27.31 -16.84 -5.50
CA ILE A 456 -27.58 -16.69 -6.93
C ILE A 456 -26.58 -17.55 -7.70
N THR A 457 -27.04 -18.25 -8.72
CA THR A 457 -26.16 -18.88 -9.71
C THR A 457 -26.21 -18.07 -11.00
N LEU A 458 -25.05 -17.64 -11.48
CA LEU A 458 -24.87 -17.02 -12.80
C LEU A 458 -24.62 -18.07 -13.88
N LEU A 459 -25.18 -17.85 -15.06
CA LEU A 459 -24.92 -18.63 -16.29
C LEU A 459 -23.62 -18.19 -16.99
N SER A 460 -22.60 -17.84 -16.22
CA SER A 460 -21.26 -17.54 -16.70
C SER A 460 -20.23 -17.73 -15.60
N GLY A 461 -18.98 -17.96 -15.98
CA GLY A 461 -17.89 -18.15 -15.02
C GLY A 461 -16.53 -17.77 -15.60
N GLU A 462 -15.54 -18.60 -15.38
CA GLU A 462 -14.17 -18.37 -15.85
C GLU A 462 -14.11 -18.18 -17.38
N ASN A 463 -15.04 -18.79 -18.13
CA ASN A 463 -15.12 -18.69 -19.58
C ASN A 463 -15.25 -17.26 -20.12
N ILE A 464 -15.93 -16.36 -19.39
CA ILE A 464 -16.02 -14.94 -19.72
C ILE A 464 -15.09 -14.07 -18.87
N GLY A 465 -14.33 -14.67 -17.95
CA GLY A 465 -13.38 -13.99 -17.07
C GLY A 465 -13.93 -13.56 -15.70
N VAL A 466 -15.03 -14.15 -15.21
CA VAL A 466 -15.52 -13.92 -13.84
C VAL A 466 -14.48 -14.37 -12.81
N LYS A 467 -14.29 -13.61 -11.73
CA LYS A 467 -13.44 -13.97 -10.60
C LYS A 467 -14.19 -13.90 -9.27
N ARG A 468 -13.71 -14.65 -8.28
CA ARG A 468 -14.20 -14.57 -6.90
C ARG A 468 -14.04 -13.13 -6.38
N GLY A 469 -15.04 -12.64 -5.67
CA GLY A 469 -15.08 -11.29 -5.10
C GLY A 469 -15.57 -10.21 -6.08
N TYR A 470 -15.79 -10.53 -7.36
CA TYR A 470 -16.42 -9.59 -8.27
C TYR A 470 -17.85 -9.30 -7.83
N VAL A 471 -18.26 -8.04 -7.96
CA VAL A 471 -19.59 -7.57 -7.59
C VAL A 471 -20.42 -7.35 -8.83
N PHE A 472 -21.64 -7.83 -8.81
CA PHE A 472 -22.61 -7.69 -9.90
C PHE A 472 -23.86 -7.00 -9.37
N GLN A 473 -24.45 -6.16 -10.21
CA GLN A 473 -25.80 -5.63 -10.06
C GLN A 473 -26.75 -6.44 -10.93
N GLY A 474 -27.88 -6.89 -10.37
CA GLY A 474 -28.96 -7.46 -11.18
C GLY A 474 -29.86 -6.36 -11.72
N ILE A 475 -30.30 -6.51 -12.97
CA ILE A 475 -31.17 -5.57 -13.67
C ILE A 475 -32.39 -6.30 -14.20
N ASN A 476 -33.58 -5.77 -13.91
CA ASN A 476 -34.84 -6.20 -14.51
C ASN A 476 -35.58 -4.98 -15.05
N ASP A 477 -36.03 -5.04 -16.31
CA ASP A 477 -36.75 -3.94 -16.99
C ASP A 477 -36.04 -2.58 -16.91
N GLY A 478 -34.70 -2.58 -16.92
CA GLY A 478 -33.87 -1.38 -16.82
C GLY A 478 -33.61 -0.87 -15.40
N PHE A 479 -34.21 -1.47 -14.37
CA PHE A 479 -34.03 -1.08 -12.97
C PHE A 479 -33.11 -2.03 -12.23
N THR A 480 -32.28 -1.47 -11.34
CA THR A 480 -31.41 -2.26 -10.46
C THR A 480 -32.23 -2.95 -9.38
N MET A 481 -32.15 -4.27 -9.31
CA MET A 481 -32.82 -5.07 -8.27
C MET A 481 -31.99 -5.11 -6.98
N GLY A 482 -30.66 -5.13 -7.11
CA GLY A 482 -29.75 -5.29 -5.98
C GLY A 482 -28.33 -5.64 -6.43
N TYR A 483 -27.48 -5.97 -5.44
CA TYR A 483 -26.09 -6.33 -5.64
C TYR A 483 -25.74 -7.68 -4.97
N PHE A 484 -24.85 -8.42 -5.61
CA PHE A 484 -24.31 -9.68 -5.13
C PHE A 484 -22.82 -9.82 -5.45
N SER A 485 -22.10 -10.59 -4.64
CA SER A 485 -20.68 -10.85 -4.80
C SER A 485 -20.44 -12.31 -5.18
N ILE A 486 -19.55 -12.55 -6.15
CA ILE A 486 -19.18 -13.89 -6.57
C ILE A 486 -18.41 -14.59 -5.44
N SER A 487 -18.95 -15.73 -5.01
CA SER A 487 -18.41 -16.55 -3.92
C SER A 487 -17.56 -17.71 -4.43
N LYS A 488 -17.97 -18.33 -5.54
CA LYS A 488 -17.26 -19.41 -6.25
C LYS A 488 -17.40 -19.23 -7.75
N VAL A 489 -16.37 -19.60 -8.49
CA VAL A 489 -16.36 -19.55 -9.95
C VAL A 489 -16.13 -20.96 -10.48
N TYR A 490 -16.91 -21.35 -11.46
CA TYR A 490 -16.73 -22.57 -12.25
C TYR A 490 -16.44 -22.20 -13.70
N LYS A 491 -16.22 -23.19 -14.56
CA LYS A 491 -15.88 -22.94 -15.97
C LYS A 491 -16.91 -22.07 -16.70
N SER A 492 -18.20 -22.36 -16.53
CA SER A 492 -19.29 -21.69 -17.27
C SER A 492 -20.45 -21.23 -16.37
N THR A 493 -20.28 -21.31 -15.05
CA THR A 493 -21.24 -20.86 -14.05
C THR A 493 -20.50 -20.25 -12.87
N SER A 494 -21.19 -19.46 -12.05
CA SER A 494 -20.63 -18.91 -10.82
C SER A 494 -21.69 -18.85 -9.73
N ASP A 495 -21.30 -19.17 -8.50
CA ASP A 495 -22.17 -18.99 -7.34
C ASP A 495 -21.88 -17.64 -6.71
N ALA A 496 -22.93 -16.90 -6.38
CA ALA A 496 -22.86 -15.59 -5.79
C ALA A 496 -23.74 -15.48 -4.54
N GLN A 497 -23.36 -14.55 -3.68
CA GLN A 497 -24.06 -14.25 -2.45
C GLN A 497 -24.64 -12.84 -2.55
N ILE A 498 -25.96 -12.73 -2.43
CA ILE A 498 -26.65 -11.45 -2.33
C ILE A 498 -26.21 -10.77 -1.04
N PHE A 499 -25.80 -9.52 -1.17
CA PHE A 499 -25.45 -8.69 -0.03
C PHE A 499 -26.28 -7.41 0.04
N TYR A 500 -27.03 -7.04 -0.99
CA TYR A 500 -27.99 -5.95 -0.92
C TYR A 500 -29.12 -6.16 -1.93
N ILE A 501 -30.35 -5.92 -1.52
CA ILE A 501 -31.50 -5.81 -2.42
C ILE A 501 -32.11 -4.44 -2.21
N LEU A 502 -32.47 -3.76 -3.30
CA LEU A 502 -33.21 -2.50 -3.18
C LEU A 502 -34.56 -2.76 -2.48
N PRO A 503 -35.06 -1.84 -1.65
CA PRO A 503 -36.36 -1.97 -1.04
C PRO A 503 -37.45 -2.24 -2.11
N SER A 504 -38.33 -3.19 -1.82
CA SER A 504 -39.41 -3.64 -2.73
C SER A 504 -38.97 -4.37 -4.01
N GLU A 505 -37.68 -4.58 -4.22
CA GLU A 505 -37.16 -5.38 -5.33
C GLU A 505 -36.87 -6.82 -4.91
N GLN A 506 -36.76 -7.70 -5.90
CA GLN A 506 -36.27 -9.07 -5.72
C GLN A 506 -35.53 -9.51 -6.97
N PHE A 507 -34.47 -10.29 -6.80
CA PHE A 507 -33.82 -10.91 -7.95
C PHE A 507 -34.77 -11.89 -8.63
N LYS A 508 -34.82 -11.85 -9.96
CA LYS A 508 -35.61 -12.76 -10.79
C LYS A 508 -34.70 -13.63 -11.64
N LYS A 509 -35.10 -14.88 -11.81
CA LYS A 509 -34.46 -15.79 -12.76
C LYS A 509 -34.59 -15.24 -14.19
N ASP A 510 -33.62 -15.56 -15.03
CA ASP A 510 -33.51 -15.19 -16.44
C ASP A 510 -33.40 -13.67 -16.69
N THR A 511 -32.96 -12.93 -15.67
CA THR A 511 -32.64 -11.50 -15.79
C THR A 511 -31.15 -11.26 -15.93
N ILE A 512 -30.78 -10.08 -16.39
CA ILE A 512 -29.39 -9.72 -16.70
C ILE A 512 -28.71 -9.23 -15.42
N ALA A 513 -27.44 -9.57 -15.27
CA ALA A 513 -26.57 -8.99 -14.27
C ALA A 513 -25.31 -8.40 -14.91
N PHE A 514 -24.86 -7.26 -14.41
CA PHE A 514 -23.64 -6.60 -14.87
C PHE A 514 -22.66 -6.45 -13.72
N GLU A 515 -21.38 -6.68 -13.97
CA GLU A 515 -20.33 -6.29 -13.03
C GLU A 515 -20.43 -4.80 -12.73
N THR A 516 -20.33 -4.44 -11.47
CA THR A 516 -20.31 -3.05 -11.05
C THR A 516 -19.24 -2.83 -9.99
N LYS A 517 -18.56 -1.70 -10.12
CA LYS A 517 -17.68 -1.14 -9.08
C LYS A 517 -18.38 -0.06 -8.27
N LYS A 518 -19.58 0.32 -8.69
CA LYS A 518 -20.42 1.34 -8.07
C LYS A 518 -21.57 0.60 -7.39
N TYR A 519 -21.35 0.31 -6.12
CA TYR A 519 -22.37 -0.22 -5.23
C TYR A 519 -22.45 0.70 -4.01
N PRO A 520 -23.58 0.73 -3.28
CA PRO A 520 -23.77 1.61 -2.14
C PRO A 520 -22.61 1.48 -1.15
N THR A 521 -21.93 2.59 -0.88
CA THR A 521 -21.06 2.71 0.30
C THR A 521 -21.96 2.94 1.49
N ASN A 522 -21.93 2.01 2.44
CA ASN A 522 -22.92 1.96 3.50
C ASN A 522 -22.45 2.79 4.69
N MET A 523 -22.82 4.07 4.72
CA MET A 523 -22.75 4.85 5.95
C MET A 523 -24.14 4.86 6.57
N GLY A 524 -24.30 4.12 7.65
CA GLY A 524 -25.56 4.01 8.37
C GLY A 524 -25.64 4.91 9.59
N LEU A 525 -26.87 5.21 10.02
CA LEU A 525 -27.11 5.90 11.28
C LEU A 525 -26.98 4.87 12.41
N THR A 526 -26.38 5.26 13.52
CA THR A 526 -26.28 4.41 14.71
C THR A 526 -26.83 5.17 15.90
N MET A 527 -27.73 4.53 16.62
CA MET A 527 -28.29 5.03 17.88
C MET A 527 -28.00 4.01 18.96
N ARG A 528 -27.61 4.47 20.14
CA ARG A 528 -27.34 3.63 21.30
C ARG A 528 -28.02 4.18 22.52
N ILE A 529 -28.38 3.27 23.39
CA ILE A 529 -28.80 3.54 24.75
C ILE A 529 -27.87 2.73 25.65
N TYR A 530 -27.29 3.36 26.65
CA TYR A 530 -26.28 2.73 27.48
C TYR A 530 -26.44 3.06 28.95
N GLY A 531 -25.98 2.15 29.81
CA GLY A 531 -25.90 2.33 31.24
C GLY A 531 -24.56 1.88 31.79
N SER A 532 -24.06 2.61 32.79
CA SER A 532 -22.97 2.19 33.67
C SER A 532 -23.47 2.13 35.11
N THR A 533 -22.57 1.91 36.06
CA THR A 533 -22.87 1.88 37.49
C THR A 533 -23.54 3.16 38.03
N ASP A 534 -23.33 4.29 37.37
CA ASP A 534 -23.64 5.65 37.83
C ASP A 534 -24.23 6.55 36.72
N MET A 535 -24.51 6.00 35.54
CA MET A 535 -24.95 6.78 34.38
C MET A 535 -25.91 6.03 33.50
N PHE A 536 -26.81 6.77 32.87
CA PHE A 536 -27.61 6.33 31.73
C PHE A 536 -27.49 7.34 30.60
N GLY A 537 -27.36 6.91 29.35
CA GLY A 537 -27.20 7.85 28.25
C GLY A 537 -27.63 7.32 26.90
N ILE A 538 -27.59 8.22 25.94
CA ILE A 538 -27.86 7.97 24.53
C ILE A 538 -26.66 8.38 23.69
N GLU A 539 -26.40 7.65 22.61
CA GLU A 539 -25.42 8.04 21.60
C GLU A 539 -26.06 7.99 20.21
N ALA A 540 -25.72 8.93 19.34
CA ALA A 540 -26.15 8.93 17.96
C ALA A 540 -25.00 9.32 17.02
N GLY A 541 -24.94 8.75 15.84
CA GLY A 541 -23.92 9.10 14.85
C GLY A 541 -23.86 8.13 13.68
N TYR A 542 -22.68 7.93 13.11
CA TYR A 542 -22.51 7.24 11.84
C TYR A 542 -21.64 6.00 11.99
N THR A 543 -22.04 4.93 11.31
CA THR A 543 -21.26 3.70 11.16
C THR A 543 -20.99 3.44 9.69
N ASN A 544 -19.74 3.20 9.33
CA ASN A 544 -19.40 2.70 8.02
C ASN A 544 -19.47 1.17 8.00
N PHE A 545 -20.05 0.58 6.95
CA PHE A 545 -20.10 -0.85 6.72
C PHE A 545 -19.37 -1.25 5.44
N ASP A 546 -18.78 -2.45 5.46
CA ASP A 546 -18.33 -3.16 4.28
C ASP A 546 -19.52 -3.68 3.45
N ILE A 547 -19.21 -4.30 2.31
CA ILE A 547 -20.22 -4.86 1.40
C ILE A 547 -20.99 -6.03 2.00
N PHE A 548 -20.46 -6.69 3.03
CA PHE A 548 -21.12 -7.80 3.70
C PHE A 548 -22.02 -7.31 4.86
N GLY A 549 -21.90 -6.04 5.23
CA GLY A 549 -22.60 -5.42 6.35
C GLY A 549 -21.87 -5.57 7.68
N ASN A 550 -20.58 -5.92 7.67
CA ASN A 550 -19.75 -5.75 8.86
C ASN A 550 -19.38 -4.27 8.95
N TYR A 551 -19.49 -3.67 10.14
CA TYR A 551 -19.08 -2.29 10.30
C TYR A 551 -17.56 -2.18 10.42
N ASN A 552 -16.95 -1.17 9.78
CA ASN A 552 -15.50 -0.95 9.80
C ASN A 552 -15.11 -0.01 10.95
N PHE A 553 -15.76 1.14 11.00
CA PHE A 553 -15.58 2.15 12.04
C PHE A 553 -16.87 2.95 12.23
N GLY A 554 -16.96 3.68 13.33
CA GLY A 554 -18.03 4.64 13.52
C GLY A 554 -17.67 5.77 14.46
N ILE A 555 -18.46 6.83 14.37
CA ILE A 555 -18.33 8.06 15.15
C ILE A 555 -19.70 8.32 15.79
N LEU A 556 -19.71 8.54 17.10
CA LEU A 556 -20.93 8.79 17.87
C LEU A 556 -20.77 10.01 18.74
N PHE A 557 -21.87 10.74 18.85
CA PHE A 557 -22.06 11.85 19.75
C PHE A 557 -23.02 11.37 20.83
N GLY A 558 -22.55 11.39 22.07
CA GLY A 558 -23.30 10.91 23.21
C GLY A 558 -23.67 12.01 24.17
N TYR A 559 -24.80 11.78 24.83
CA TYR A 559 -25.26 12.51 26.01
C TYR A 559 -25.62 11.50 27.10
N GLY A 560 -25.03 11.65 28.28
CA GLY A 560 -25.31 10.82 29.45
C GLY A 560 -25.82 11.65 30.62
N TYR A 561 -26.79 11.12 31.36
CA TYR A 561 -27.22 11.63 32.63
C TYR A 561 -26.59 10.78 33.74
N LYS A 562 -25.92 11.43 34.70
CA LYS A 562 -25.43 10.75 35.90
C LYS A 562 -26.50 10.76 36.97
N TYR A 563 -26.64 9.66 37.70
CA TYR A 563 -27.57 9.59 38.82
C TYR A 563 -26.80 9.23 40.09
N SER A 564 -26.97 10.06 41.13
CA SER A 564 -26.48 9.76 42.47
C SER A 564 -27.66 9.34 43.36
N PHE A 565 -27.50 8.24 44.10
CA PHE A 565 -28.48 7.83 45.12
C PHE A 565 -28.53 8.79 46.31
N GLU A 566 -27.59 9.74 46.41
CA GLU A 566 -27.45 10.70 47.51
C GLU A 566 -28.10 12.08 47.23
N GLY A 567 -28.78 12.26 46.08
CA GLY A 567 -29.67 13.40 45.86
C GLY A 567 -29.02 14.72 45.36
N THR A 568 -27.79 14.68 44.85
CA THR A 568 -27.21 15.81 44.11
C THR A 568 -27.54 15.72 42.62
N GLU A 569 -28.05 16.82 42.04
CA GLU A 569 -28.40 16.94 40.62
C GLU A 569 -27.15 17.18 39.77
N GLU A 570 -26.63 16.15 39.10
CA GLU A 570 -25.58 16.31 38.07
C GLU A 570 -26.21 16.48 36.68
N LEU A 571 -25.78 17.51 35.95
CA LEU A 571 -26.50 18.08 34.80
C LEU A 571 -26.18 17.44 33.43
N GLY A 572 -25.18 16.57 33.33
CA GLY A 572 -24.99 15.69 32.17
C GLY A 572 -23.56 15.61 31.61
N ILE A 573 -23.31 14.58 30.82
CA ILE A 573 -22.07 14.30 30.11
C ILE A 573 -22.32 14.41 28.61
N TYR A 574 -21.43 15.09 27.90
CA TYR A 574 -21.39 15.12 26.45
C TYR A 574 -20.10 14.50 25.94
N HIS A 575 -20.15 13.63 24.95
CA HIS A 575 -18.93 13.02 24.43
C HIS A 575 -18.97 12.69 22.95
N LEU A 576 -17.77 12.64 22.37
CA LEU A 576 -17.50 12.09 21.06
C LEU A 576 -16.81 10.74 21.26
N LYS A 577 -17.33 9.69 20.64
CA LYS A 577 -16.76 8.34 20.66
C LYS A 577 -16.45 7.90 19.24
N VAL A 578 -15.25 7.38 19.03
CA VAL A 578 -14.84 6.69 17.81
C VAL A 578 -14.58 5.24 18.16
N TYR A 579 -15.02 4.32 17.31
CA TYR A 579 -14.72 2.89 17.44
C TYR A 579 -14.33 2.29 16.10
N SER A 580 -13.48 1.27 16.15
CA SER A 580 -13.00 0.53 15.00
C SER A 580 -13.08 -0.97 15.26
N LEU A 581 -13.58 -1.71 14.26
CA LEU A 581 -13.70 -3.15 14.30
C LEU A 581 -12.31 -3.80 14.22
N LEU A 582 -12.04 -4.73 15.15
CA LEU A 582 -10.88 -5.63 15.07
C LEU A 582 -11.29 -7.00 14.50
N THR A 583 -12.46 -7.51 14.91
CA THR A 583 -13.10 -8.74 14.37
C THR A 583 -14.62 -8.60 14.45
N GLN A 584 -15.40 -9.47 13.80
CA GLN A 584 -16.85 -9.34 13.59
C GLN A 584 -17.70 -8.80 14.76
N ASN A 585 -17.31 -9.05 16.01
CA ASN A 585 -18.03 -8.64 17.23
C ASN A 585 -17.15 -7.98 18.30
N PHE A 586 -15.93 -7.57 17.94
CA PHE A 586 -14.94 -7.05 18.87
C PHE A 586 -14.29 -5.78 18.31
N ASP A 587 -14.34 -4.70 19.10
CA ASP A 587 -13.88 -3.38 18.69
C ASP A 587 -13.01 -2.74 19.74
N VAL A 588 -12.20 -1.78 19.31
CA VAL A 588 -11.59 -0.79 20.19
C VAL A 588 -12.34 0.52 20.06
N PHE A 589 -12.48 1.22 21.18
CA PHE A 589 -13.05 2.57 21.19
C PHE A 589 -12.14 3.55 21.90
N LEU A 590 -12.24 4.81 21.46
CA LEU A 590 -11.68 5.99 22.09
C LEU A 590 -12.82 7.01 22.20
N SER A 591 -13.01 7.59 23.37
CA SER A 591 -13.96 8.68 23.56
C SER A 591 -13.32 9.85 24.29
N GLY A 592 -13.84 11.04 24.03
CA GLY A 592 -13.47 12.26 24.73
C GLY A 592 -14.70 13.13 24.94
N GLY A 593 -14.80 13.78 26.08
CA GLY A 593 -16.02 14.51 26.42
C GLY A 593 -15.86 15.48 27.58
N ILE A 594 -16.99 16.06 27.96
CA ILE A 594 -17.17 17.03 29.02
C ILE A 594 -18.21 16.49 29.99
N ASP A 595 -17.94 16.64 31.28
CA ASP A 595 -18.76 16.21 32.40
C ASP A 595 -19.15 17.44 33.22
N LEU A 596 -20.45 17.73 33.32
CA LEU A 596 -20.99 18.90 34.02
C LEU A 596 -21.36 18.51 35.45
N SER A 597 -20.59 19.00 36.44
CA SER A 597 -20.60 18.38 37.78
C SER A 597 -21.32 19.15 38.90
N ASP A 598 -21.63 20.44 38.81
CA ASP A 598 -22.58 21.10 39.73
C ASP A 598 -22.82 22.58 39.36
N TYR A 599 -23.85 23.19 39.96
CA TYR A 599 -24.14 24.63 39.94
C TYR A 599 -23.76 25.24 41.29
N THR A 600 -22.58 25.86 41.41
CA THR A 600 -22.22 26.60 42.62
C THR A 600 -22.20 28.10 42.33
N GLY A 601 -23.22 28.82 42.80
CA GLY A 601 -23.21 30.28 42.91
C GLY A 601 -23.00 31.10 41.63
N ASP A 602 -23.59 30.66 40.50
CA ASP A 602 -23.54 31.25 39.14
C ASP A 602 -22.42 30.74 38.20
N GLU A 603 -21.57 29.79 38.60
CA GLU A 603 -20.54 29.19 37.72
C GLU A 603 -20.80 27.70 37.42
N LEU A 604 -20.75 27.34 36.14
CA LEU A 604 -20.81 25.97 35.62
C LEU A 604 -19.44 25.30 35.74
N VAL A 605 -19.33 24.26 36.57
CA VAL A 605 -18.11 23.44 36.66
C VAL A 605 -18.15 22.35 35.59
N TYR A 606 -17.12 22.28 34.74
CA TYR A 606 -16.97 21.26 33.71
C TYR A 606 -15.61 20.55 33.82
N ASN A 607 -15.64 19.22 33.77
CA ASN A 607 -14.43 18.38 33.71
C ASN A 607 -14.30 17.76 32.33
N PHE A 608 -13.09 17.75 31.77
CA PHE A 608 -12.84 17.00 30.54
C PHE A 608 -12.53 15.54 30.88
N PHE A 609 -12.87 14.63 29.99
CA PHE A 609 -12.42 13.24 30.11
C PHE A 609 -11.99 12.66 28.79
N ALA A 610 -11.15 11.63 28.87
CA ALA A 610 -10.86 10.71 27.78
C ALA A 610 -11.09 9.28 28.27
N SER A 611 -11.66 8.42 27.44
CA SER A 611 -11.79 6.99 27.76
C SER A 611 -11.39 6.13 26.58
N THR A 612 -10.85 4.95 26.87
CA THR A 612 -10.48 3.96 25.85
C THR A 612 -10.76 2.58 26.39
N GLY A 613 -11.05 1.65 25.49
CA GLY A 613 -11.26 0.27 25.88
C GLY A 613 -11.62 -0.62 24.71
N ILE A 614 -12.17 -1.77 25.07
CA ILE A 614 -12.67 -2.78 24.14
C ILE A 614 -14.18 -2.86 24.25
N ARG A 615 -14.82 -3.17 23.13
CA ARG A 615 -16.25 -3.45 23.06
C ARG A 615 -16.47 -4.85 22.52
N ILE A 616 -17.43 -5.54 23.12
CA ILE A 616 -17.99 -6.78 22.61
C ILE A 616 -19.44 -6.51 22.24
N SER A 617 -19.84 -6.82 21.01
CA SER A 617 -21.20 -6.60 20.50
C SER A 617 -21.83 -7.90 20.03
N SER A 618 -23.13 -8.07 20.25
CA SER A 618 -23.92 -9.17 19.69
C SER A 618 -24.42 -8.87 18.27
N TYR A 619 -23.92 -7.81 17.64
CA TYR A 619 -24.44 -7.32 16.36
C TYR A 619 -24.38 -8.42 15.30
N GLN A 620 -25.55 -8.71 14.74
CA GLN A 620 -25.69 -9.47 13.52
C GLN A 620 -26.54 -8.66 12.57
N ARG A 621 -26.14 -8.64 11.30
CA ARG A 621 -26.91 -8.01 10.25
C ARG A 621 -28.29 -8.67 10.18
N GLU A 622 -29.35 -7.87 10.28
CA GLU A 622 -30.72 -8.40 10.35
C GLU A 622 -31.27 -8.87 9.00
N SER A 623 -30.83 -8.28 7.88
CA SER A 623 -31.43 -8.53 6.58
C SER A 623 -30.53 -8.19 5.40
N ILE A 624 -30.81 -8.74 4.22
CA ILE A 624 -30.19 -8.30 2.95
C ILE A 624 -30.80 -7.00 2.41
N PHE A 625 -31.94 -6.57 2.93
CA PHE A 625 -32.64 -5.33 2.53
C PHE A 625 -32.14 -4.08 3.28
N SER A 626 -31.40 -4.26 4.37
CA SER A 626 -30.80 -3.19 5.16
C SER A 626 -29.43 -3.63 5.69
N PHE A 627 -28.49 -2.70 5.82
CA PHE A 627 -27.24 -2.96 6.55
C PHE A 627 -27.40 -2.70 8.05
N GLY A 628 -28.57 -2.23 8.46
CA GLY A 628 -28.94 -2.03 9.85
C GLY A 628 -29.15 -3.32 10.66
N GLY A 629 -29.24 -3.14 11.97
CA GLY A 629 -29.58 -4.18 12.91
C GLY A 629 -29.46 -3.76 14.37
N THR A 630 -30.04 -4.56 15.26
CA THR A 630 -30.06 -4.34 16.70
C THR A 630 -29.04 -5.24 17.40
N ALA A 631 -28.34 -4.71 18.40
CA ALA A 631 -27.31 -5.43 19.12
C ALA A 631 -27.29 -5.05 20.60
N TYR A 632 -26.97 -6.01 21.45
CA TYR A 632 -26.52 -5.74 22.82
C TYR A 632 -25.00 -5.62 22.80
N TYR A 633 -24.45 -4.73 23.62
CA TYR A 633 -23.00 -4.59 23.73
C TYR A 633 -22.54 -4.36 25.15
N ALA A 634 -21.28 -4.71 25.40
CA ALA A 634 -20.55 -4.41 26.61
C ALA A 634 -19.23 -3.72 26.25
N GLU A 635 -18.97 -2.57 26.85
CA GLU A 635 -17.69 -1.86 26.78
C GLU A 635 -16.95 -2.02 28.11
N ILE A 636 -15.68 -2.39 28.03
CA ILE A 636 -14.78 -2.51 29.18
C ILE A 636 -13.57 -1.65 28.90
N GLY A 637 -13.27 -0.70 29.79
CA GLY A 637 -12.21 0.27 29.53
C GLY A 637 -11.78 1.07 30.75
N LEU A 638 -11.03 2.12 30.48
CA LEU A 638 -10.54 3.09 31.46
C LEU A 638 -11.00 4.48 31.03
N ARG A 639 -11.53 5.26 31.99
CA ARG A 639 -11.77 6.70 31.85
C ARG A 639 -10.74 7.45 32.67
N VAL A 640 -10.17 8.49 32.07
CA VAL A 640 -9.32 9.46 32.73
C VAL A 640 -10.07 10.79 32.74
N THR A 641 -10.35 11.31 33.93
CA THR A 641 -11.00 12.60 34.13
C THR A 641 -9.95 13.65 34.50
N PHE A 642 -10.02 14.80 33.83
CA PHE A 642 -9.14 15.95 33.96
C PHE A 642 -9.92 17.09 34.63
N GLY A 643 -9.84 17.14 35.96
CA GLY A 643 -10.31 18.24 36.81
C GLY A 643 -9.19 18.72 37.74
N ASP A 644 -9.52 19.17 38.95
CA ASP A 644 -8.53 19.56 39.97
C ASP A 644 -7.58 18.43 40.38
N THR A 645 -8.01 17.18 40.20
CA THR A 645 -7.19 15.97 40.37
C THR A 645 -7.36 15.04 39.17
N LEU A 646 -6.29 14.34 38.78
CA LEU A 646 -6.35 13.32 37.73
C LEU A 646 -6.88 12.01 38.31
N GLN A 647 -8.03 11.55 37.81
CA GLN A 647 -8.68 10.33 38.29
C GLN A 647 -8.78 9.31 37.16
N VAL A 648 -8.40 8.06 37.45
CA VAL A 648 -8.50 6.92 36.52
C VAL A 648 -9.54 5.94 37.05
N ILE A 649 -10.62 5.75 36.29
CA ILE A 649 -11.80 5.00 36.71
C ILE A 649 -12.02 3.84 35.73
N PRO A 650 -12.01 2.58 36.20
CA PRO A 650 -12.46 1.44 35.39
C PRO A 650 -13.91 1.63 34.98
N GLN A 651 -14.22 1.36 33.72
CA GLN A 651 -15.58 1.50 33.19
C GLN A 651 -16.09 0.17 32.66
N LEU A 652 -17.33 -0.14 33.07
CA LEU A 652 -18.18 -1.13 32.42
C LEU A 652 -19.43 -0.40 31.95
N ILE A 653 -19.66 -0.41 30.65
CA ILE A 653 -20.87 0.14 30.04
C ILE A 653 -21.59 -0.99 29.33
N LEU A 654 -22.88 -1.14 29.60
CA LEU A 654 -23.75 -2.09 28.92
C LEU A 654 -24.78 -1.29 28.12
N GLY A 655 -25.13 -1.74 26.93
CA GLY A 655 -26.07 -0.99 26.13
C GLY A 655 -26.77 -1.80 25.05
N LEU A 656 -27.79 -1.16 24.49
CA LEU A 656 -28.46 -1.55 23.27
C LEU A 656 -28.04 -0.60 22.16
N GLU A 657 -27.73 -1.15 21.00
CA GLU A 657 -27.37 -0.43 19.79
C GLU A 657 -28.35 -0.77 18.67
N ILE A 658 -28.76 0.24 17.91
CA ILE A 658 -29.55 0.11 16.70
C ILE A 658 -28.76 0.79 15.58
N LYS A 659 -28.55 0.08 14.49
CA LYS A 659 -27.95 0.61 13.26
C LYS A 659 -28.99 0.61 12.14
N TYR A 660 -28.95 1.61 11.27
CA TYR A 660 -29.82 1.75 10.10
C TYR A 660 -29.02 1.77 8.81
#